data_AF-A0A0G1D1T0-F1
#
_entry.id   AF-A0A0G1D1T0-F1
#
_cell.length_a   1.000
_cell.length_b   1.000
_cell.length_c   1.000
_cell.angle_alpha   90.00
_cell.angle_beta   90.00
_cell.angle_gamma   90.00
#
_symmetry.space_group_name_H-M   'P 1'
#
loop_
_entity.id
_entity.type
_entity.pdbx_description
1 polymer ?
#
loop_
_entity_poly.entity_id
_entity_poly.type
_entity_poly.pdbx_seq_one_letter_code
_entity_poly.pdbx_strand_id
1 'polypeptide(L)'
;MFRKIIIFTSLLILACSVSAQDAGVAFYADSDLPMILPRSTWDNSPSLNALLQWLPDNNLSPSDWQPVERIVVHYTATPNNDPVSAIARIQSIYRFHAVTNGWGDIGYNYLIDQQGRIYEGRFGGNGVRAAHAYNSKQKNNYNYGTIGISFLGIYDAVDINPAMYESASRLVGWLSATNNLDPLDLNKKSLIWNSDQLAFVSNFSGPVVLGHADIDKVKTDPGIVSLNKIRQSAAVYKEKYKNYIYKSSDSPRVYKISSGNRQAFETVGDYAASGGSYSLLAPVSQNQLNLFSESRFLRYADGSLLRAAGQSSVYLVESGKLRTFNVSAKEFAQLGFNFDLVREVDPNELKKYSLGAEIKFASSSRLITDGNKVYLTEKGKKRWVTSGGLFKILGYKWSKVSKINSAEILSFLDGDPVLYPDKTLIREKNSPAVYLIKGGKKYEFVSAQSFEQMGYKWNKIIVGENNELLVYAYGGIAKHADGVLLRASDSPNVYLVKNGDLESIDGATFKKRKYSWSKVIVISPADFQKIYRPESISVASPSPTPIPSIAPSQSPAVSAIPSPTPVFSATPSPSPASQIGSLRVGLGQVQKSPIEFTAGTDFDVLDKKGNIVVSKKAGEKYSYAFSDPTQVFVKIKPKSEQGAVEIISYEDHPAWKPSLNYNQFRGGVEAIYSAKSGAVWLVNEIALEDYLKGISEVVEGDPLEHIKTMMVASRTYAYQYLIKGGKYGTDEVFHIKNTSADQLYKGYSREILAPTIAQSVNATKGEIILYQNEPIVSAYSSGASEILEKGTRAGCSVWSAKFCEPPYAYLSGGVKDPAGTQYTQPSCGGANHCVGLSAAGSRQMARSGKTYKEILTHYYLGIEVRKVY
;
A
#
# COMPACT_ATOMS: atom_id res chain seq x y z
N MET A 1 21.95 -58.15 18.81
CA MET A 1 22.90 -57.02 18.97
C MET A 1 23.19 -56.48 17.56
N PHE A 2 22.98 -55.18 17.30
CA PHE A 2 22.99 -54.60 15.94
C PHE A 2 24.37 -54.05 15.51
N ARG A 3 24.72 -54.22 14.23
CA ARG A 3 25.51 -53.28 13.38
C ARG A 3 25.36 -53.74 11.91
N LYS A 4 24.40 -53.20 11.16
CA LYS A 4 24.58 -52.09 10.19
C LYS A 4 25.73 -52.30 9.19
N ILE A 5 25.36 -52.77 7.99
CA ILE A 5 26.01 -52.42 6.73
C ILE A 5 24.92 -51.74 5.88
N ILE A 6 25.25 -50.61 5.25
CA ILE A 6 24.33 -49.86 4.38
C ILE A 6 24.79 -50.09 2.94
N ILE A 7 23.87 -50.56 2.08
CA ILE A 7 24.05 -50.58 0.63
C ILE A 7 22.98 -49.66 0.05
N PHE A 8 23.40 -48.66 -0.73
CA PHE A 8 22.50 -47.86 -1.54
C PHE A 8 22.25 -48.59 -2.86
N THR A 9 21.00 -48.97 -3.12
CA THR A 9 20.54 -49.39 -4.46
C THR A 9 19.55 -48.38 -4.99
N SER A 10 19.94 -47.69 -6.06
CA SER A 10 19.06 -46.85 -6.86
C SER A 10 18.05 -47.72 -7.60
N LEU A 11 16.76 -47.46 -7.43
CA LEU A 11 15.72 -48.15 -8.19
C LEU A 11 15.17 -47.22 -9.30
N LEU A 12 15.40 -47.61 -10.55
CA LEU A 12 14.76 -47.02 -11.72
C LEU A 12 13.26 -47.39 -11.68
N ILE A 13 12.36 -46.42 -11.87
CA ILE A 13 10.95 -46.68 -12.16
C ILE A 13 10.64 -46.17 -13.57
N LEU A 14 10.20 -47.08 -14.41
CA LEU A 14 9.79 -46.83 -15.79
C LEU A 14 8.43 -46.11 -15.78
N ALA A 15 8.36 -44.89 -16.30
CA ALA A 15 7.10 -44.17 -16.42
C ALA A 15 6.34 -44.62 -17.68
N CYS A 16 5.35 -45.51 -17.52
CA CYS A 16 4.35 -45.72 -18.56
C CYS A 16 3.48 -44.45 -18.71
N SER A 17 3.27 -44.03 -19.95
CA SER A 17 2.47 -42.86 -20.30
C SER A 17 0.98 -43.11 -20.05
N VAL A 18 0.36 -42.30 -19.18
CA VAL A 18 -1.10 -42.17 -19.02
C VAL A 18 -1.48 -40.74 -19.41
N SER A 19 -2.61 -40.60 -20.11
CA SER A 19 -3.09 -39.33 -20.68
C SER A 19 -3.54 -38.32 -19.62
N ALA A 20 -3.38 -37.03 -19.93
CA ALA A 20 -3.71 -35.92 -19.05
C ALA A 20 -5.23 -35.66 -18.91
N GLN A 21 -5.92 -36.56 -18.21
CA GLN A 21 -7.27 -36.31 -17.67
C GLN A 21 -7.44 -36.73 -16.20
N ASP A 22 -6.55 -37.57 -15.66
CA ASP A 22 -6.50 -37.96 -14.24
C ASP A 22 -5.24 -37.41 -13.53
N ALA A 23 -5.21 -36.10 -13.29
CA ALA A 23 -4.21 -35.44 -12.42
C ALA A 23 -4.81 -35.10 -11.03
N GLY A 24 -5.56 -36.04 -10.46
CA GLY A 24 -5.85 -36.09 -9.03
C GLY A 24 -4.79 -36.93 -8.30
N VAL A 25 -4.62 -36.70 -7.00
CA VAL A 25 -3.74 -37.47 -6.10
C VAL A 25 -2.24 -37.17 -6.22
N ALA A 26 -1.83 -36.04 -5.64
CA ALA A 26 -0.61 -35.96 -4.84
C ALA A 26 -0.98 -35.36 -3.47
N PHE A 27 -1.00 -36.21 -2.44
CA PHE A 27 -1.33 -35.82 -1.07
C PHE A 27 -0.19 -35.01 -0.43
N TYR A 28 -0.52 -34.12 0.52
CA TYR A 28 0.42 -33.51 1.47
C TYR A 28 0.87 -34.53 2.54
N ALA A 29 1.39 -35.68 2.10
CA ALA A 29 1.51 -36.89 2.91
C ALA A 29 2.58 -36.82 4.03
N ASP A 30 3.59 -35.96 3.90
CA ASP A 30 4.78 -35.97 4.78
C ASP A 30 4.82 -34.87 5.85
N SER A 31 3.78 -34.03 5.98
CA SER A 31 3.72 -33.00 7.03
C SER A 31 2.42 -33.04 7.79
N ASP A 32 2.49 -33.11 9.13
CA ASP A 32 1.33 -32.98 10.02
C ASP A 32 0.63 -31.63 9.88
N LEU A 33 1.38 -30.55 9.59
CA LEU A 33 0.87 -29.17 9.63
C LEU A 33 -0.28 -28.94 8.64
N PRO A 34 -1.34 -28.21 9.05
CA PRO A 34 -2.39 -27.80 8.12
C PRO A 34 -1.81 -26.76 7.14
N MET A 35 -1.80 -27.09 5.85
CA MET A 35 -1.51 -26.11 4.81
C MET A 35 -2.79 -25.32 4.50
N ILE A 36 -2.75 -24.01 4.74
CA ILE A 36 -3.86 -23.10 4.45
C ILE A 36 -3.57 -22.41 3.11
N LEU A 37 -4.43 -22.66 2.12
CA LEU A 37 -4.41 -21.94 0.86
C LEU A 37 -4.81 -20.48 1.14
N PRO A 38 -3.98 -19.49 0.76
CA PRO A 38 -4.25 -18.09 1.08
C PRO A 38 -5.52 -17.62 0.39
N ARG A 39 -6.13 -16.55 0.92
CA ARG A 39 -7.37 -15.99 0.37
C ARG A 39 -7.26 -15.66 -1.13
N SER A 40 -6.08 -15.21 -1.57
CA SER A 40 -5.76 -14.95 -2.97
C SER A 40 -5.89 -16.15 -3.92
N THR A 41 -6.04 -17.38 -3.41
CA THR A 41 -6.34 -18.57 -4.21
C THR A 41 -7.76 -18.55 -4.79
N TRP A 42 -8.71 -17.89 -4.13
CA TRP A 42 -10.10 -17.77 -4.61
C TRP A 42 -10.57 -16.32 -4.78
N ASP A 43 -9.98 -15.37 -4.06
CA ASP A 43 -10.25 -13.92 -4.20
C ASP A 43 -9.36 -13.28 -5.30
N ASN A 44 -9.16 -13.99 -6.40
CA ASN A 44 -8.29 -13.58 -7.52
C ASN A 44 -9.06 -12.89 -8.68
N SER A 45 -10.39 -12.81 -8.60
CA SER A 45 -11.19 -12.10 -9.60
C SER A 45 -11.34 -10.62 -9.23
N PRO A 46 -11.08 -9.67 -10.14
CA PRO A 46 -11.27 -8.23 -9.88
C PRO A 46 -12.71 -7.87 -9.46
N SER A 47 -13.70 -8.65 -9.93
CA SER A 47 -15.11 -8.51 -9.56
C SER A 47 -15.43 -8.91 -8.12
N LEU A 48 -14.65 -9.78 -7.49
CA LEU A 48 -14.85 -10.18 -6.08
C LEU A 48 -14.19 -9.19 -5.14
N ASN A 49 -12.97 -8.75 -5.47
CA ASN A 49 -12.24 -7.70 -4.78
C ASN A 49 -13.02 -6.37 -4.75
N ALA A 50 -13.81 -6.08 -5.80
CA ALA A 50 -14.71 -4.91 -5.83
C ALA A 50 -15.90 -4.98 -4.85
N LEU A 51 -16.23 -6.17 -4.34
CA LEU A 51 -17.34 -6.43 -3.42
C LEU A 51 -16.91 -6.47 -1.95
N LEU A 52 -15.61 -6.26 -1.67
CA LEU A 52 -15.04 -6.17 -0.32
C LEU A 52 -15.50 -4.88 0.36
N GLN A 53 -16.70 -4.91 0.93
CA GLN A 53 -17.32 -3.78 1.64
C GLN A 53 -17.67 -4.18 3.07
N TRP A 54 -16.65 -4.49 3.86
CA TRP A 54 -16.82 -4.54 5.31
C TRP A 54 -16.42 -3.20 5.93
N LEU A 55 -17.41 -2.52 6.51
CA LEU A 55 -17.23 -1.40 7.42
C LEU A 55 -17.48 -1.93 8.85
N PRO A 56 -16.60 -1.67 9.83
CA PRO A 56 -16.92 -1.89 11.24
C PRO A 56 -18.20 -1.17 11.64
N ASP A 57 -19.00 -1.81 12.50
CA ASP A 57 -20.22 -1.19 13.05
C ASP A 57 -19.88 0.12 13.77
N ASN A 58 -20.71 1.14 13.58
CA ASN A 58 -20.51 2.46 14.18
C ASN A 58 -20.67 2.41 15.72
N ASN A 59 -19.55 2.51 16.44
CA ASN A 59 -19.38 2.97 17.83
C ASN A 59 -20.21 2.35 18.98
N LEU A 60 -21.02 1.29 18.76
CA LEU A 60 -21.77 0.60 19.82
C LEU A 60 -21.47 -0.92 19.94
N SER A 61 -20.80 -1.52 18.96
CA SER A 61 -20.36 -2.92 18.99
C SER A 61 -18.93 -3.07 19.52
N PRO A 62 -18.56 -4.23 20.12
CA PRO A 62 -17.17 -4.56 20.40
C PRO A 62 -16.31 -4.64 19.14
N SER A 63 -14.99 -4.48 19.32
CA SER A 63 -13.98 -4.75 18.29
C SER A 63 -14.23 -6.09 17.58
N ASP A 64 -14.19 -6.07 16.26
CA ASP A 64 -14.24 -7.28 15.43
C ASP A 64 -13.03 -8.19 15.60
N TRP A 65 -11.91 -7.67 16.09
CA TRP A 65 -10.79 -8.51 16.52
C TRP A 65 -10.92 -8.81 18.01
N GLN A 66 -11.04 -10.11 18.31
CA GLN A 66 -11.13 -10.66 19.66
C GLN A 66 -10.13 -11.81 19.83
N PRO A 67 -9.59 -12.03 21.05
CA PRO A 67 -8.89 -13.27 21.36
C PRO A 67 -9.78 -14.48 21.05
N VAL A 68 -9.22 -15.50 20.39
CA VAL A 68 -10.00 -16.69 20.03
C VAL A 68 -10.19 -17.56 21.26
N GLU A 69 -11.45 -17.84 21.60
CA GLU A 69 -11.86 -18.72 22.69
C GLU A 69 -12.47 -20.05 22.22
N ARG A 70 -13.05 -20.09 21.01
CA ARG A 70 -13.67 -21.30 20.42
C ARG A 70 -13.54 -21.39 18.90
N ILE A 71 -13.81 -22.59 18.39
CA ILE A 71 -13.85 -22.93 16.97
C ILE A 71 -15.22 -23.54 16.67
N VAL A 72 -16.04 -22.85 15.88
CA VAL A 72 -17.35 -23.33 15.46
C VAL A 72 -17.23 -24.04 14.11
N VAL A 73 -17.78 -25.25 14.02
CA VAL A 73 -17.70 -26.13 12.85
C VAL A 73 -19.08 -26.21 12.20
N HIS A 74 -19.10 -25.96 10.90
CA HIS A 74 -20.29 -25.89 10.06
C HIS A 74 -20.15 -26.75 8.82
N TYR A 75 -21.25 -26.90 8.10
CA TYR A 75 -21.24 -27.18 6.67
C TYR A 75 -21.86 -26.01 5.87
N THR A 76 -21.77 -26.03 4.53
CA THR A 76 -22.40 -25.04 3.64
C THR A 76 -23.70 -25.56 3.05
N ALA A 77 -24.69 -24.70 2.78
CA ALA A 77 -25.94 -25.11 2.12
C ALA A 77 -25.76 -25.37 0.60
N THR A 78 -24.82 -26.23 0.22
CA THR A 78 -24.35 -26.43 -1.16
C THR A 78 -24.21 -27.93 -1.49
N PRO A 79 -24.36 -28.37 -2.74
CA PRO A 79 -24.37 -29.80 -3.08
C PRO A 79 -23.04 -30.52 -2.74
N ASN A 80 -23.13 -31.79 -2.32
CA ASN A 80 -21.94 -32.65 -2.10
C ASN A 80 -21.28 -33.07 -3.41
N ASN A 81 -22.08 -33.36 -4.43
CA ASN A 81 -21.63 -33.71 -5.78
C ASN A 81 -21.73 -32.47 -6.68
N ASP A 82 -21.00 -31.42 -6.32
CA ASP A 82 -21.00 -30.16 -7.05
C ASP A 82 -20.20 -30.29 -8.36
N PRO A 83 -20.79 -30.07 -9.55
CA PRO A 83 -20.03 -30.03 -10.81
C PRO A 83 -19.18 -28.75 -10.92
N VAL A 84 -19.38 -27.76 -10.03
CA VAL A 84 -18.61 -26.53 -9.96
C VAL A 84 -17.36 -26.74 -9.08
N SER A 85 -16.23 -26.13 -9.44
CA SER A 85 -15.00 -26.24 -8.66
C SER A 85 -15.15 -25.60 -7.26
N ALA A 86 -14.42 -26.14 -6.28
CA ALA A 86 -14.40 -25.61 -4.91
C ALA A 86 -14.14 -24.09 -4.86
N ILE A 87 -13.21 -23.59 -5.70
CA ILE A 87 -12.93 -22.15 -5.82
C ILE A 87 -14.19 -21.39 -6.27
N ALA A 88 -14.81 -21.77 -7.39
CA ALA A 88 -16.01 -21.09 -7.88
C ALA A 88 -17.21 -21.22 -6.91
N ARG A 89 -17.28 -22.31 -6.13
CA ARG A 89 -18.25 -22.45 -5.04
C ARG A 89 -17.98 -21.48 -3.88
N ILE A 90 -16.74 -21.35 -3.42
CA ILE A 90 -16.33 -20.36 -2.40
C ILE A 90 -16.65 -18.94 -2.87
N GLN A 91 -16.37 -18.61 -4.12
CA GLN A 91 -16.69 -17.31 -4.73
C GLN A 91 -18.20 -17.03 -4.76
N SER A 92 -19.01 -18.06 -5.03
CA SER A 92 -20.49 -17.99 -4.97
C SER A 92 -21.00 -17.75 -3.54
N ILE A 93 -20.47 -18.50 -2.56
CA ILE A 93 -20.78 -18.32 -1.12
C ILE A 93 -20.38 -16.91 -0.66
N TYR A 94 -19.18 -16.44 -1.02
CA TYR A 94 -18.73 -15.08 -0.74
C TYR A 94 -19.69 -14.04 -1.32
N ARG A 95 -20.10 -14.18 -2.59
CA ARG A 95 -21.05 -13.24 -3.22
C ARG A 95 -22.39 -13.21 -2.48
N PHE A 96 -22.91 -14.37 -2.08
CA PHE A 96 -24.15 -14.45 -1.29
C PHE A 96 -24.00 -13.78 0.10
N HIS A 97 -22.92 -14.09 0.83
CA HIS A 97 -22.67 -13.54 2.16
C HIS A 97 -22.35 -12.04 2.15
N ALA A 98 -21.40 -11.61 1.33
CA ALA A 98 -20.94 -10.22 1.27
C ALA A 98 -21.98 -9.29 0.63
N VAL A 99 -22.59 -9.71 -0.49
CA VAL A 99 -23.47 -8.85 -1.31
C VAL A 99 -24.94 -9.07 -0.99
N THR A 100 -25.45 -10.31 -1.06
CA THR A 100 -26.88 -10.57 -0.89
C THR A 100 -27.32 -10.38 0.56
N ASN A 101 -26.51 -10.82 1.52
CA ASN A 101 -26.81 -10.67 2.95
C ASN A 101 -26.16 -9.44 3.60
N GLY A 102 -25.30 -8.70 2.87
CA GLY A 102 -24.65 -7.50 3.38
C GLY A 102 -23.62 -7.72 4.50
N TRP A 103 -23.09 -8.94 4.67
CA TRP A 103 -22.14 -9.25 5.77
C TRP A 103 -20.72 -8.69 5.53
N GLY A 104 -20.50 -7.99 4.42
CA GLY A 104 -19.25 -7.34 4.01
C GLY A 104 -18.13 -8.27 3.52
N ASP A 105 -18.18 -9.54 3.92
CA ASP A 105 -17.26 -10.61 3.49
C ASP A 105 -17.90 -11.99 3.77
N ILE A 106 -17.28 -13.08 3.30
CA ILE A 106 -17.69 -14.45 3.59
C ILE A 106 -17.83 -14.71 5.10
N GLY A 107 -18.88 -15.45 5.48
CA GLY A 107 -19.23 -15.71 6.88
C GLY A 107 -18.32 -16.67 7.65
N TYR A 108 -17.30 -17.27 7.04
CA TYR A 108 -16.42 -18.26 7.68
C TYR A 108 -14.96 -17.84 7.60
N ASN A 109 -14.16 -18.13 8.64
CA ASN A 109 -12.72 -17.86 8.65
C ASN A 109 -11.94 -18.90 7.82
N TYR A 110 -12.42 -20.15 7.73
CA TYR A 110 -11.83 -21.19 6.90
C TYR A 110 -12.89 -22.04 6.22
N LEU A 111 -12.59 -22.55 5.02
CA LEU A 111 -13.43 -23.52 4.32
C LEU A 111 -12.61 -24.77 3.95
N ILE A 112 -13.24 -25.94 3.99
CA ILE A 112 -12.62 -27.24 3.67
C ILE A 112 -13.45 -27.93 2.59
N ASP A 113 -12.83 -28.26 1.46
CA ASP A 113 -13.51 -28.96 0.37
C ASP A 113 -13.44 -30.49 0.47
N GLN A 114 -14.14 -31.18 -0.43
CA GLN A 114 -14.21 -32.64 -0.49
C GLN A 114 -12.85 -33.32 -0.78
N GLN A 115 -11.81 -32.59 -1.18
CA GLN A 115 -10.44 -33.10 -1.31
C GLN A 115 -9.59 -32.82 -0.06
N GLY A 116 -10.18 -32.21 0.99
CA GLY A 116 -9.49 -31.82 2.22
C GLY A 116 -8.66 -30.54 2.07
N ARG A 117 -8.78 -29.77 0.99
CA ARG A 117 -8.04 -28.51 0.84
C ARG A 117 -8.64 -27.45 1.75
N ILE A 118 -7.80 -26.84 2.58
CA ILE A 118 -8.17 -25.76 3.50
C ILE A 118 -7.94 -24.42 2.81
N TYR A 119 -8.96 -23.56 2.77
CA TYR A 119 -8.90 -22.21 2.24
C TYR A 119 -9.07 -21.18 3.37
N GLU A 120 -8.23 -20.15 3.39
CA GLU A 120 -8.46 -18.93 4.17
C GLU A 120 -9.74 -18.25 3.64
N GLY A 121 -10.74 -18.11 4.50
CA GLY A 121 -12.00 -17.43 4.23
C GLY A 121 -11.90 -15.93 4.54
N ARG A 122 -12.64 -15.48 5.56
CA ARG A 122 -12.78 -14.07 5.94
C ARG A 122 -11.43 -13.37 6.14
N PHE A 123 -11.29 -12.21 5.49
CA PHE A 123 -10.10 -11.38 5.57
C PHE A 123 -9.91 -10.79 6.97
N GLY A 124 -8.65 -10.67 7.40
CA GLY A 124 -8.27 -10.06 8.68
C GLY A 124 -7.46 -10.98 9.59
N GLY A 125 -7.38 -12.27 9.30
CA GLY A 125 -6.56 -13.25 10.02
C GLY A 125 -7.15 -13.71 11.36
N ASN A 126 -6.29 -14.24 12.22
CA ASN A 126 -6.65 -14.81 13.52
C ASN A 126 -7.41 -13.79 14.40
N GLY A 127 -8.51 -14.25 14.97
CA GLY A 127 -9.39 -13.47 15.86
C GLY A 127 -10.35 -12.49 15.16
N VAL A 128 -10.42 -12.41 13.82
CA VAL A 128 -11.43 -11.59 13.13
C VAL A 128 -12.82 -12.22 13.20
N ARG A 129 -13.82 -11.43 13.61
CA ARG A 129 -15.25 -11.78 13.66
C ARG A 129 -15.75 -12.12 12.26
N ALA A 130 -16.19 -13.36 12.09
CA ALA A 130 -16.95 -13.78 10.92
C ALA A 130 -18.47 -13.81 11.21
N ALA A 131 -19.27 -14.45 10.37
CA ALA A 131 -20.73 -14.41 10.41
C ALA A 131 -21.30 -15.83 10.28
N HIS A 132 -20.92 -16.68 11.23
CA HIS A 132 -21.18 -18.12 11.24
C HIS A 132 -22.10 -18.58 12.37
N ALA A 133 -22.20 -17.86 13.50
CA ALA A 133 -22.98 -18.29 14.68
C ALA A 133 -23.75 -17.14 15.36
N TYR A 134 -25.06 -17.03 15.07
CA TYR A 134 -25.98 -16.11 15.75
C TYR A 134 -27.29 -16.82 16.13
N ASN A 135 -27.68 -16.72 17.42
CA ASN A 135 -28.95 -17.23 17.92
C ASN A 135 -29.98 -16.10 17.96
N SER A 136 -30.88 -16.07 16.98
CA SER A 136 -31.89 -15.01 16.82
C SER A 136 -32.99 -15.03 17.88
N LYS A 137 -33.25 -16.17 18.54
CA LYS A 137 -34.25 -16.29 19.61
C LYS A 137 -33.78 -15.63 20.90
N GLN A 138 -32.52 -15.85 21.26
CA GLN A 138 -31.89 -15.30 22.47
C GLN A 138 -31.12 -14.00 22.22
N LYS A 139 -31.01 -13.56 20.96
CA LYS A 139 -30.24 -12.37 20.52
C LYS A 139 -28.74 -12.46 20.87
N ASN A 140 -28.26 -13.69 21.02
CA ASN A 140 -26.89 -14.00 21.42
C ASN A 140 -26.01 -14.18 20.16
N ASN A 141 -24.94 -13.40 20.08
CA ASN A 141 -23.98 -13.37 18.98
C ASN A 141 -22.68 -14.07 19.39
N TYR A 142 -22.51 -15.28 18.88
CA TYR A 142 -21.39 -16.18 19.18
C TYR A 142 -20.20 -15.98 18.22
N ASN A 143 -20.27 -15.00 17.30
CA ASN A 143 -19.19 -14.72 16.36
C ASN A 143 -17.99 -14.00 16.99
N TYR A 144 -18.18 -13.32 18.13
CA TYR A 144 -17.09 -12.68 18.85
C TYR A 144 -16.22 -13.72 19.55
N GLY A 145 -14.90 -13.64 19.35
CA GLY A 145 -13.95 -14.57 19.96
C GLY A 145 -14.03 -16.00 19.40
N THR A 146 -14.62 -16.20 18.22
CA THR A 146 -14.71 -17.55 17.62
C THR A 146 -14.27 -17.58 16.16
N ILE A 147 -13.68 -18.72 15.76
CA ILE A 147 -13.31 -19.03 14.38
C ILE A 147 -14.39 -19.92 13.78
N GLY A 148 -14.97 -19.53 12.64
CA GLY A 148 -15.85 -20.39 11.85
C GLY A 148 -15.08 -21.24 10.83
N ILE A 149 -15.19 -22.56 10.89
CA ILE A 149 -14.71 -23.52 9.88
C ILE A 149 -15.93 -24.14 9.20
N SER A 150 -15.98 -24.15 7.87
CA SER A 150 -17.11 -24.73 7.12
C SER A 150 -16.68 -25.77 6.08
N PHE A 151 -17.33 -26.94 6.10
CA PHE A 151 -17.19 -27.96 5.08
C PHE A 151 -18.02 -27.63 3.83
N LEU A 152 -17.45 -27.72 2.63
CA LEU A 152 -18.20 -27.52 1.38
C LEU A 152 -19.08 -28.75 1.09
N GLY A 153 -20.37 -28.64 1.38
CA GLY A 153 -21.35 -29.72 1.24
C GLY A 153 -22.44 -29.67 2.32
N ILE A 154 -23.48 -30.48 2.20
CA ILE A 154 -24.53 -30.71 3.21
C ILE A 154 -24.33 -32.09 3.82
N TYR A 155 -24.18 -32.16 5.15
CA TYR A 155 -23.81 -33.39 5.87
C TYR A 155 -24.86 -33.84 6.89
N ASP A 156 -26.15 -33.56 6.66
CA ASP A 156 -27.25 -34.04 7.52
C ASP A 156 -27.50 -35.57 7.40
N ALA A 157 -27.16 -36.18 6.26
CA ALA A 157 -27.46 -37.59 5.96
C ALA A 157 -26.25 -38.42 5.50
N VAL A 158 -25.12 -37.76 5.24
CA VAL A 158 -23.84 -38.37 4.83
C VAL A 158 -22.76 -37.67 5.64
N ASP A 159 -21.77 -38.42 6.14
CA ASP A 159 -20.67 -37.87 6.93
C ASP A 159 -19.56 -37.30 6.01
N ILE A 160 -18.72 -36.42 6.54
CA ILE A 160 -17.54 -35.92 5.80
C ILE A 160 -16.54 -37.07 5.56
N ASN A 161 -15.82 -37.00 4.44
CA ASN A 161 -14.89 -38.05 4.06
C ASN A 161 -13.58 -38.01 4.88
N PRO A 162 -12.71 -39.06 4.80
CA PRO A 162 -11.48 -39.12 5.59
C PRO A 162 -10.52 -37.94 5.37
N ALA A 163 -10.40 -37.40 4.16
CA ALA A 163 -9.53 -36.26 3.87
C ALA A 163 -10.02 -34.98 4.55
N MET A 164 -11.35 -34.77 4.58
CA MET A 164 -11.97 -33.66 5.29
C MET A 164 -11.79 -33.77 6.82
N TYR A 165 -12.00 -34.98 7.37
CA TYR A 165 -11.75 -35.26 8.79
C TYR A 165 -10.31 -34.96 9.20
N GLU A 166 -9.34 -35.40 8.40
CA GLU A 166 -7.92 -35.24 8.69
C GLU A 166 -7.50 -33.77 8.62
N SER A 167 -7.89 -33.05 7.56
CA SER A 167 -7.61 -31.62 7.40
C SER A 167 -8.27 -30.77 8.49
N ALA A 168 -9.51 -31.08 8.88
CA ALA A 168 -10.16 -30.42 10.01
C ALA A 168 -9.42 -30.69 11.33
N SER A 169 -9.00 -31.93 11.58
CA SER A 169 -8.27 -32.30 12.81
C SER A 169 -6.93 -31.58 12.92
N ARG A 170 -6.16 -31.50 11.82
CA ARG A 170 -4.90 -30.75 11.75
C ARG A 170 -5.12 -29.25 11.97
N LEU A 171 -6.13 -28.66 11.31
CA LEU A 171 -6.46 -27.24 11.43
C LEU A 171 -6.90 -26.87 12.84
N VAL A 172 -7.85 -27.62 13.41
CA VAL A 172 -8.36 -27.41 14.78
C VAL A 172 -7.24 -27.59 15.80
N GLY A 173 -6.37 -28.60 15.65
CA GLY A 173 -5.23 -28.81 16.53
C GLY A 173 -4.22 -27.64 16.47
N TRP A 174 -3.95 -27.11 15.27
CA TRP A 174 -3.04 -25.98 15.07
C TRP A 174 -3.60 -24.68 15.63
N LEU A 175 -4.87 -24.37 15.34
CA LEU A 175 -5.57 -23.22 15.91
C LEU A 175 -5.66 -23.31 17.44
N SER A 176 -5.83 -24.52 17.99
CA SER A 176 -5.82 -24.74 19.44
C SER A 176 -4.44 -24.48 20.06
N ALA A 177 -3.36 -24.96 19.43
CA ALA A 177 -2.01 -24.71 19.92
C ALA A 177 -1.62 -23.22 19.82
N THR A 178 -1.94 -22.55 18.72
CA THR A 178 -1.58 -21.13 18.49
C THR A 178 -2.40 -20.15 19.33
N ASN A 179 -3.64 -20.49 19.69
CA ASN A 179 -4.50 -19.68 20.56
C ASN A 179 -4.55 -20.14 22.03
N ASN A 180 -3.83 -21.20 22.40
CA ASN A 180 -3.83 -21.80 23.74
C ASN A 180 -5.22 -22.30 24.21
N LEU A 181 -5.89 -23.08 23.35
CA LEU A 181 -7.17 -23.72 23.62
C LEU A 181 -6.98 -25.22 23.88
N ASP A 182 -7.91 -25.82 24.62
CA ASP A 182 -8.02 -27.28 24.73
C ASP A 182 -9.24 -27.78 23.92
N PRO A 183 -9.05 -28.50 22.80
CA PRO A 183 -10.16 -29.01 22.00
C PRO A 183 -10.99 -30.08 22.74
N LEU A 184 -10.51 -30.62 23.86
CA LEU A 184 -11.26 -31.56 24.71
C LEU A 184 -12.10 -30.88 25.80
N ASP A 185 -11.94 -29.57 26.05
CA ASP A 185 -12.75 -28.87 27.04
C ASP A 185 -14.20 -28.73 26.54
N LEU A 186 -15.10 -29.49 27.16
CA LEU A 186 -16.53 -29.51 26.87
C LEU A 186 -17.33 -28.45 27.68
N ASN A 187 -16.69 -27.75 28.63
CA ASN A 187 -17.33 -26.88 29.61
C ASN A 187 -16.73 -25.47 29.65
N LYS A 188 -16.02 -25.05 28.59
CA LYS A 188 -15.45 -23.70 28.46
C LYS A 188 -16.54 -22.66 28.64
N LYS A 189 -16.37 -21.80 29.65
CA LYS A 189 -17.17 -20.58 29.83
C LYS A 189 -16.60 -19.45 28.99
N SER A 190 -17.47 -18.58 28.48
CA SER A 190 -17.08 -17.31 27.85
C SER A 190 -18.13 -16.24 28.07
N LEU A 191 -17.73 -15.01 27.76
CA LEU A 191 -18.66 -13.96 27.43
C LEU A 191 -19.23 -14.18 26.02
N ILE A 192 -20.51 -13.90 25.83
CA ILE A 192 -21.21 -13.85 24.53
C ILE A 192 -21.82 -12.46 24.39
N TRP A 193 -21.75 -11.85 23.22
CA TRP A 193 -22.40 -10.56 23.00
C TRP A 193 -23.90 -10.75 22.88
N ASN A 194 -24.69 -10.05 23.69
CA ASN A 194 -26.13 -10.00 23.55
C ASN A 194 -26.55 -8.68 22.87
N SER A 195 -27.24 -8.78 21.74
CA SER A 195 -27.61 -7.63 20.91
C SER A 195 -28.68 -6.72 21.52
N ASP A 196 -29.52 -7.24 22.43
CA ASP A 196 -30.55 -6.45 23.10
C ASP A 196 -29.98 -5.70 24.32
N GLN A 197 -29.03 -6.33 25.03
CA GLN A 197 -28.37 -5.73 26.19
C GLN A 197 -27.15 -4.85 25.84
N LEU A 198 -26.69 -4.90 24.59
CA LEU A 198 -25.48 -4.22 24.12
C LEU A 198 -24.26 -4.49 25.03
N ALA A 199 -24.13 -5.74 25.47
CA ALA A 199 -23.13 -6.14 26.45
C ALA A 199 -22.63 -7.57 26.24
N PHE A 200 -21.44 -7.84 26.77
CA PHE A 200 -20.87 -9.17 26.89
C PHE A 200 -21.38 -9.87 28.17
N VAL A 201 -22.07 -11.00 28.03
CA VAL A 201 -22.66 -11.77 29.14
C VAL A 201 -22.05 -13.16 29.30
N SER A 202 -21.78 -13.59 30.55
CA SER A 202 -21.09 -14.86 30.87
C SER A 202 -22.01 -16.09 30.83
N ASN A 203 -22.94 -16.16 29.88
CA ASN A 203 -24.08 -17.08 29.94
C ASN A 203 -23.91 -18.38 29.13
N PHE A 204 -22.77 -18.58 28.44
CA PHE A 204 -22.53 -19.81 27.67
C PHE A 204 -21.41 -20.66 28.28
N SER A 205 -21.75 -21.92 28.54
CA SER A 205 -20.86 -23.00 28.98
C SER A 205 -21.02 -24.14 27.97
N GLY A 206 -19.94 -24.53 27.29
CA GLY A 206 -19.99 -25.55 26.25
C GLY A 206 -18.65 -25.77 25.58
N PRO A 207 -18.57 -26.68 24.59
CA PRO A 207 -17.30 -27.15 24.06
C PRO A 207 -16.46 -26.08 23.37
N VAL A 208 -15.13 -26.21 23.43
CA VAL A 208 -14.19 -25.35 22.68
C VAL A 208 -14.36 -25.51 21.17
N VAL A 209 -14.58 -26.74 20.71
CA VAL A 209 -14.89 -27.06 19.30
C VAL A 209 -16.36 -27.49 19.25
N LEU A 210 -17.23 -26.71 18.62
CA LEU A 210 -18.70 -26.88 18.72
C LEU A 210 -19.44 -26.67 17.40
N GLY A 211 -20.67 -27.18 17.31
CA GLY A 211 -21.57 -26.98 16.15
C GLY A 211 -22.74 -26.03 16.46
N HIS A 212 -23.60 -25.73 15.49
CA HIS A 212 -24.86 -25.02 15.79
C HIS A 212 -25.76 -25.80 16.75
N ALA A 213 -25.78 -27.13 16.67
CA ALA A 213 -26.52 -27.99 17.60
C ALA A 213 -26.07 -27.85 19.07
N ASP A 214 -24.87 -27.32 19.34
CA ASP A 214 -24.40 -26.99 20.70
C ASP A 214 -24.89 -25.60 21.17
N ILE A 215 -25.30 -24.72 20.24
CA ILE A 215 -25.72 -23.33 20.48
C ILE A 215 -27.25 -23.15 20.47
N ASP A 216 -27.95 -23.80 19.54
CA ASP A 216 -29.43 -23.85 19.46
C ASP A 216 -29.85 -25.27 19.08
N LYS A 217 -30.51 -25.98 20.01
CA LYS A 217 -30.86 -27.40 19.87
C LYS A 217 -31.85 -27.71 18.73
N VAL A 218 -32.45 -26.70 18.08
CA VAL A 218 -33.27 -26.92 16.87
C VAL A 218 -32.47 -26.86 15.56
N LYS A 219 -31.16 -26.58 15.61
CA LYS A 219 -30.27 -26.59 14.45
C LYS A 219 -29.62 -27.96 14.30
N THR A 220 -29.58 -28.47 13.07
CA THR A 220 -28.94 -29.75 12.76
C THR A 220 -27.45 -29.60 12.43
N ASP A 221 -27.02 -28.47 11.85
CA ASP A 221 -25.62 -28.17 11.50
C ASP A 221 -24.64 -28.42 12.67
N PRO A 222 -23.51 -29.14 12.45
CA PRO A 222 -22.97 -29.66 11.18
C PRO A 222 -23.48 -31.06 10.76
N GLY A 223 -24.72 -31.41 11.07
CA GLY A 223 -25.35 -32.65 10.64
C GLY A 223 -24.85 -33.85 11.43
N ILE A 224 -24.48 -34.94 10.74
CA ILE A 224 -23.94 -36.16 11.39
C ILE A 224 -22.42 -36.13 11.58
N VAL A 225 -21.75 -35.00 11.30
CA VAL A 225 -20.30 -34.86 11.44
C VAL A 225 -19.85 -35.06 12.90
N SER A 226 -18.95 -36.01 13.12
CA SER A 226 -18.50 -36.38 14.46
C SER A 226 -17.51 -35.37 15.04
N LEU A 227 -18.04 -34.33 15.68
CA LEU A 227 -17.23 -33.35 16.40
C LEU A 227 -16.34 -33.99 17.47
N ASN A 228 -16.80 -35.06 18.14
CA ASN A 228 -15.98 -35.77 19.12
C ASN A 228 -14.72 -36.38 18.49
N LYS A 229 -14.83 -36.98 17.30
CA LYS A 229 -13.69 -37.53 16.55
C LYS A 229 -12.70 -36.43 16.16
N ILE A 230 -13.19 -35.26 15.72
CA ILE A 230 -12.35 -34.09 15.43
C ILE A 230 -11.65 -33.59 16.70
N ARG A 231 -12.37 -33.44 17.83
CA ARG A 231 -11.80 -33.02 19.13
C ARG A 231 -10.66 -33.94 19.59
N GLN A 232 -10.87 -35.26 19.53
CA GLN A 232 -9.87 -36.26 19.92
C GLN A 232 -8.62 -36.22 19.03
N SER A 233 -8.78 -36.17 17.71
CA SER A 233 -7.64 -36.09 16.78
C SER A 233 -6.92 -34.74 16.88
N ALA A 234 -7.65 -33.64 16.99
CA ALA A 234 -7.10 -32.30 17.18
C ALA A 234 -6.28 -32.16 18.48
N ALA A 235 -6.65 -32.88 19.54
CA ALA A 235 -5.87 -32.91 20.79
C ALA A 235 -4.45 -33.50 20.55
N VAL A 236 -4.34 -34.60 19.81
CA VAL A 236 -3.06 -35.21 19.43
C VAL A 236 -2.22 -34.22 18.61
N TYR A 237 -2.84 -33.53 17.65
CA TYR A 237 -2.17 -32.51 16.84
C TYR A 237 -1.72 -31.27 17.63
N LYS A 238 -2.57 -30.75 18.52
CA LYS A 238 -2.23 -29.63 19.43
C LYS A 238 -0.97 -29.94 20.25
N GLU A 239 -0.87 -31.15 20.80
CA GLU A 239 0.27 -31.56 21.64
C GLU A 239 1.58 -31.66 20.85
N LYS A 240 1.53 -31.96 19.54
CA LYS A 240 2.68 -31.79 18.64
C LYS A 240 3.03 -30.30 18.47
N TYR A 241 2.06 -29.48 18.06
CA TYR A 241 2.29 -28.09 17.62
C TYR A 241 2.67 -27.11 18.73
N LYS A 242 2.26 -27.33 19.98
CA LYS A 242 2.50 -26.39 21.09
C LYS A 242 3.99 -26.03 21.25
N ASN A 243 4.88 -26.96 20.91
CA ASN A 243 6.34 -26.82 21.00
C ASN A 243 7.00 -26.47 19.65
N TYR A 244 6.24 -26.11 18.62
CA TYR A 244 6.83 -25.70 17.34
C TYR A 244 7.21 -24.20 17.37
N ILE A 245 8.23 -23.86 16.59
CA ILE A 245 8.48 -22.52 16.06
C ILE A 245 8.38 -22.57 14.55
N TYR A 246 8.07 -21.45 13.92
CA TYR A 246 7.70 -21.38 12.51
C TYR A 246 8.72 -20.56 11.72
N LYS A 247 8.90 -20.89 10.45
CA LYS A 247 9.77 -20.16 9.52
C LYS A 247 9.17 -20.14 8.12
N SER A 248 9.25 -18.99 7.45
CA SER A 248 9.03 -18.88 6.00
C SER A 248 10.34 -19.12 5.25
N SER A 249 10.25 -19.70 4.05
CA SER A 249 11.38 -19.88 3.12
C SER A 249 12.15 -18.59 2.85
N ASP A 250 11.46 -17.44 2.90
CA ASP A 250 11.91 -16.19 2.31
C ASP A 250 12.52 -15.23 3.36
N SER A 251 12.70 -15.72 4.60
CA SER A 251 13.14 -14.93 5.75
C SER A 251 14.13 -15.72 6.62
N PRO A 252 15.22 -15.10 7.13
CA PRO A 252 16.06 -15.74 8.14
C PRO A 252 15.34 -15.87 9.50
N ARG A 253 14.33 -15.01 9.73
CA ARG A 253 13.61 -14.88 10.99
C ARG A 253 12.80 -16.13 11.33
N VAL A 254 12.70 -16.42 12.62
CA VAL A 254 11.83 -17.47 13.16
C VAL A 254 10.76 -16.88 14.05
N TYR A 255 9.62 -17.55 14.11
CA TYR A 255 8.40 -17.03 14.71
C TYR A 255 7.86 -18.00 15.74
N LYS A 256 7.68 -17.56 17.00
CA LYS A 256 6.83 -18.29 17.95
C LYS A 256 5.41 -17.77 17.81
N ILE A 257 4.42 -18.65 17.69
CA ILE A 257 3.00 -18.25 17.73
C ILE A 257 2.41 -18.79 19.04
N SER A 258 1.77 -17.90 19.80
CA SER A 258 1.16 -18.20 21.09
C SER A 258 0.14 -17.13 21.47
N SER A 259 -0.96 -17.55 22.12
CA SER A 259 -2.04 -16.65 22.54
C SER A 259 -2.57 -15.74 21.41
N GLY A 260 -2.61 -16.27 20.18
CA GLY A 260 -3.14 -15.58 19.01
C GLY A 260 -2.25 -14.49 18.41
N ASN A 261 -1.01 -14.31 18.89
CA ASN A 261 -0.01 -13.40 18.31
C ASN A 261 1.22 -14.18 17.82
N ARG A 262 1.95 -13.62 16.85
CA ARG A 262 3.29 -14.10 16.46
C ARG A 262 4.36 -13.24 17.14
N GLN A 263 5.46 -13.84 17.55
CA GLN A 263 6.64 -13.15 18.05
C GLN A 263 7.81 -13.49 17.13
N ALA A 264 8.42 -12.47 16.52
CA ALA A 264 9.56 -12.64 15.61
C ALA A 264 10.91 -12.58 16.35
N PHE A 265 11.83 -13.44 15.93
CA PHE A 265 13.23 -13.51 16.35
C PHE A 265 14.10 -13.53 15.09
N GLU A 266 15.24 -12.83 15.08
CA GLU A 266 16.06 -12.72 13.85
C GLU A 266 16.65 -14.06 13.40
N THR A 267 16.99 -14.93 14.34
CA THR A 267 17.51 -16.28 14.10
C THR A 267 16.97 -17.30 15.10
N VAL A 268 17.18 -18.59 14.82
CA VAL A 268 16.99 -19.68 15.80
C VAL A 268 17.87 -19.47 17.05
N GLY A 269 19.05 -18.89 16.88
CA GLY A 269 19.97 -18.58 17.99
C GLY A 269 19.38 -17.57 18.96
N ASP A 270 18.70 -16.53 18.46
CA ASP A 270 18.05 -15.52 19.30
C ASP A 270 16.85 -16.09 20.06
N TYR A 271 16.09 -17.01 19.44
CA TYR A 271 15.02 -17.74 20.13
C TYR A 271 15.57 -18.60 21.28
N ALA A 272 16.64 -19.37 21.03
CA ALA A 272 17.30 -20.17 22.06
C ALA A 272 17.92 -19.30 23.17
N ALA A 273 18.55 -18.18 22.82
CA ALA A 273 19.10 -17.21 23.77
C ALA A 273 18.04 -16.55 24.65
N SER A 274 16.80 -16.42 24.15
CA SER A 274 15.64 -15.98 24.95
C SER A 274 15.08 -17.05 25.91
N GLY A 275 15.74 -18.21 26.03
CA GLY A 275 15.28 -19.36 26.82
C GLY A 275 14.24 -20.23 26.11
N GLY A 276 14.01 -20.01 24.81
CA GLY A 276 13.05 -20.77 24.01
C GLY A 276 13.55 -22.17 23.65
N SER A 277 12.69 -23.16 23.81
CA SER A 277 12.90 -24.53 23.32
C SER A 277 11.84 -24.90 22.28
N TYR A 278 12.19 -25.77 21.34
CA TYR A 278 11.28 -26.20 20.29
C TYR A 278 11.52 -27.66 19.88
N SER A 279 10.46 -28.34 19.43
CA SER A 279 10.52 -29.72 18.91
C SER A 279 10.63 -29.78 17.38
N LEU A 280 10.13 -28.77 16.67
CA LEU A 280 10.27 -28.64 15.22
C LEU A 280 10.37 -27.17 14.80
N LEU A 281 11.26 -26.88 13.85
CA LEU A 281 11.28 -25.65 13.07
C LEU A 281 10.37 -25.86 11.85
N ALA A 282 9.09 -25.53 12.01
CA ALA A 282 8.03 -25.78 11.06
C ALA A 282 8.11 -24.83 9.85
N PRO A 283 8.27 -25.34 8.61
CA PRO A 283 8.13 -24.52 7.41
C PRO A 283 6.65 -24.17 7.17
N VAL A 284 6.36 -22.88 6.98
CA VAL A 284 5.01 -22.36 6.68
C VAL A 284 5.10 -21.18 5.71
N SER A 285 4.03 -20.92 4.96
CA SER A 285 3.99 -19.77 4.04
C SER A 285 3.96 -18.44 4.80
N GLN A 286 4.48 -17.37 4.20
CA GLN A 286 4.41 -16.03 4.81
C GLN A 286 2.95 -15.56 4.97
N ASN A 287 2.04 -15.98 4.09
CA ASN A 287 0.60 -15.70 4.24
C ASN A 287 0.03 -16.37 5.50
N GLN A 288 0.38 -17.63 5.78
CA GLN A 288 -0.05 -18.33 6.98
C GLN A 288 0.54 -17.73 8.26
N LEU A 289 1.75 -17.14 8.20
CA LEU A 289 2.30 -16.30 9.29
C LEU A 289 1.60 -14.95 9.42
N ASN A 290 1.09 -14.37 8.33
CA ASN A 290 0.38 -13.08 8.32
C ASN A 290 -1.05 -13.17 8.86
N LEU A 291 -1.60 -14.38 9.03
CA LEU A 291 -2.82 -14.60 9.82
C LEU A 291 -2.65 -14.12 11.27
N PHE A 292 -1.43 -14.14 11.82
CA PHE A 292 -1.14 -13.70 13.19
C PHE A 292 -0.40 -12.35 13.19
N SER A 293 -0.85 -11.42 14.03
CA SER A 293 -0.20 -10.13 14.24
C SER A 293 0.87 -10.20 15.34
N GLU A 294 1.81 -9.26 15.34
CA GLU A 294 2.85 -9.15 16.37
C GLU A 294 2.36 -8.49 17.67
N SER A 295 1.30 -7.67 17.59
CA SER A 295 0.86 -6.84 18.72
C SER A 295 -0.66 -6.65 18.84
N ARG A 296 -1.48 -7.21 17.95
CA ARG A 296 -2.93 -6.93 17.86
C ARG A 296 -3.70 -7.14 19.15
N PHE A 297 -3.32 -8.11 19.99
CA PHE A 297 -3.98 -8.39 21.25
C PHE A 297 -3.19 -7.90 22.49
N LEU A 298 -2.22 -7.00 22.31
CA LEU A 298 -1.58 -6.27 23.40
C LEU A 298 -2.47 -5.12 23.86
N ARG A 299 -2.71 -5.03 25.17
CA ARG A 299 -3.67 -4.10 25.80
C ARG A 299 -3.26 -2.63 25.76
N TYR A 300 -1.96 -2.33 25.66
CA TYR A 300 -1.39 -1.00 25.79
C TYR A 300 -0.52 -0.71 24.56
N ALA A 301 -0.80 0.42 23.90
CA ALA A 301 -0.11 0.83 22.69
C ALA A 301 1.30 1.37 22.99
N ASP A 302 2.13 1.46 21.96
CA ASP A 302 3.42 2.14 22.01
C ASP A 302 3.29 3.57 22.57
N GLY A 303 4.26 4.00 23.36
CA GLY A 303 4.22 5.22 24.17
C GLY A 303 3.59 5.04 25.55
N SER A 304 2.92 3.92 25.85
CA SER A 304 2.36 3.67 27.18
C SER A 304 3.46 3.48 28.23
N LEU A 305 3.35 4.19 29.35
CA LEU A 305 4.16 3.97 30.54
C LEU A 305 3.42 3.02 31.49
N LEU A 306 4.02 1.87 31.80
CA LEU A 306 3.40 0.82 32.60
C LEU A 306 4.26 0.47 33.82
N ARG A 307 3.63 -0.04 34.88
CA ARG A 307 4.27 -0.57 36.09
C ARG A 307 3.49 -1.78 36.59
N ALA A 308 4.15 -2.85 36.97
CA ALA A 308 3.48 -3.99 37.61
C ALA A 308 2.93 -3.57 38.98
N ALA A 309 1.75 -4.05 39.33
CA ALA A 309 1.15 -3.78 40.63
C ALA A 309 2.10 -4.15 41.79
N GLY A 310 2.31 -3.20 42.70
CA GLY A 310 3.25 -3.35 43.83
C GLY A 310 4.75 -3.39 43.47
N GLN A 311 5.16 -3.15 42.22
CA GLN A 311 6.58 -3.06 41.83
C GLN A 311 7.01 -1.61 41.56
N SER A 312 8.30 -1.30 41.69
CA SER A 312 8.86 0.02 41.42
C SER A 312 9.25 0.25 39.95
N SER A 313 9.59 -0.83 39.21
CA SER A 313 10.09 -0.75 37.84
C SER A 313 9.04 -0.22 36.85
N VAL A 314 9.35 0.91 36.22
CA VAL A 314 8.56 1.48 35.13
C VAL A 314 9.07 0.95 33.78
N TYR A 315 8.15 0.71 32.86
CA TYR A 315 8.38 0.25 31.51
C TYR A 315 7.77 1.22 30.50
N LEU A 316 8.48 1.50 29.41
CA LEU A 316 7.91 2.10 28.20
C LEU A 316 7.51 0.97 27.24
N VAL A 317 6.28 0.99 26.73
CA VAL A 317 5.90 0.18 25.57
C VAL A 317 6.44 0.84 24.31
N GLU A 318 7.29 0.15 23.56
CA GLU A 318 7.85 0.64 22.30
C GLU A 318 8.07 -0.54 21.33
N SER A 319 7.55 -0.44 20.11
CA SER A 319 7.51 -1.53 19.12
C SER A 319 6.94 -2.84 19.69
N GLY A 320 5.90 -2.75 20.53
CA GLY A 320 5.29 -3.91 21.21
C GLY A 320 6.17 -4.57 22.29
N LYS A 321 7.27 -3.95 22.70
CA LYS A 321 8.18 -4.44 23.75
C LYS A 321 8.15 -3.56 24.99
N LEU A 322 8.42 -4.13 26.16
CA LEU A 322 8.61 -3.39 27.40
C LEU A 322 10.09 -3.03 27.58
N ARG A 323 10.39 -1.73 27.57
CA ARG A 323 11.71 -1.18 27.83
C ARG A 323 11.80 -0.65 29.26
N THR A 324 12.69 -1.21 30.08
CA THR A 324 12.92 -0.75 31.46
C THR A 324 13.63 0.59 31.51
N PHE A 325 13.34 1.41 32.52
CA PHE A 325 14.06 2.65 32.79
C PHE A 325 15.19 2.45 33.80
N ASN A 326 16.43 2.74 33.41
CA ASN A 326 17.61 2.78 34.29
C ASN A 326 18.14 4.22 34.36
N VAL A 327 17.32 5.07 35.00
CA VAL A 327 17.51 6.51 35.15
C VAL A 327 16.93 6.97 36.49
N SER A 328 17.45 8.05 37.06
CA SER A 328 16.84 8.71 38.22
C SER A 328 15.52 9.40 37.85
N ALA A 329 14.68 9.71 38.84
CA ALA A 329 13.42 10.43 38.61
C ALA A 329 13.62 11.81 37.92
N LYS A 330 14.74 12.48 38.17
CA LYS A 330 15.13 13.72 37.49
C LYS A 330 15.43 13.49 36.01
N GLU A 331 16.17 12.43 35.70
CA GLU A 331 16.52 12.06 34.34
C GLU A 331 15.31 11.55 33.55
N PHE A 332 14.39 10.82 34.20
CA PHE A 332 13.09 10.41 33.65
C PHE A 332 12.28 11.62 33.16
N ALA A 333 12.17 12.67 33.99
CA ALA A 333 11.54 13.93 33.60
C ALA A 333 12.31 14.67 32.48
N GLN A 334 13.65 14.65 32.51
CA GLN A 334 14.48 15.26 31.46
C GLN A 334 14.38 14.54 30.11
N LEU A 335 14.07 13.23 30.10
CA LEU A 335 13.72 12.49 28.88
C LEU A 335 12.32 12.85 28.33
N GLY A 336 11.54 13.65 29.06
CA GLY A 336 10.22 14.13 28.66
C GLY A 336 9.06 13.25 29.11
N PHE A 337 9.26 12.33 30.07
CA PHE A 337 8.18 11.52 30.62
C PHE A 337 7.64 12.12 31.91
N ASN A 338 6.31 12.05 32.10
CA ASN A 338 5.68 12.36 33.38
C ASN A 338 5.36 11.05 34.13
N PHE A 339 5.74 10.97 35.40
CA PHE A 339 5.48 9.82 36.26
C PHE A 339 3.98 9.65 36.55
N ASP A 340 3.19 10.72 36.51
CA ASP A 340 1.72 10.67 36.67
C ASP A 340 1.01 9.91 35.53
N LEU A 341 1.68 9.71 34.40
CA LEU A 341 1.17 8.93 33.26
C LEU A 341 1.50 7.44 33.36
N VAL A 342 2.26 7.01 34.38
CA VAL A 342 2.58 5.60 34.63
C VAL A 342 1.34 4.87 35.10
N ARG A 343 0.86 3.91 34.31
CA ARG A 343 -0.30 3.09 34.65
C ARG A 343 0.14 1.85 35.40
N GLU A 344 -0.45 1.63 36.57
CA GLU A 344 -0.30 0.38 37.30
C GLU A 344 -1.18 -0.71 36.67
N VAL A 345 -0.60 -1.89 36.43
CA VAL A 345 -1.25 -2.98 35.68
C VAL A 345 -0.95 -4.35 36.30
N ASP A 346 -1.81 -5.33 35.99
CA ASP A 346 -1.61 -6.73 36.40
C ASP A 346 -0.28 -7.27 35.83
N PRO A 347 0.57 -7.92 36.66
CA PRO A 347 1.83 -8.51 36.18
C PRO A 347 1.67 -9.49 35.01
N ASN A 348 0.52 -10.17 34.90
CA ASN A 348 0.22 -11.08 33.80
C ASN A 348 -0.15 -10.35 32.49
N GLU A 349 -0.57 -9.08 32.54
CA GLU A 349 -0.64 -8.25 31.33
C GLU A 349 0.77 -7.91 30.82
N LEU A 350 1.73 -7.60 31.70
CA LEU A 350 3.11 -7.34 31.29
C LEU A 350 3.80 -8.58 30.71
N LYS A 351 3.51 -9.79 31.21
CA LYS A 351 4.04 -11.05 30.66
C LYS A 351 3.66 -11.31 29.19
N LYS A 352 2.66 -10.62 28.64
CA LYS A 352 2.28 -10.72 27.22
C LYS A 352 3.26 -10.00 26.28
N TYR A 353 4.09 -9.10 26.82
CA TYR A 353 5.08 -8.34 26.06
C TYR A 353 6.46 -8.96 26.21
N SER A 354 7.28 -8.89 25.16
CA SER A 354 8.70 -9.23 25.27
C SER A 354 9.52 -8.03 25.78
N LEU A 355 10.65 -8.29 26.43
CA LEU A 355 11.54 -7.22 26.90
C LEU A 355 12.33 -6.60 25.74
N GLY A 356 12.46 -5.28 25.76
CA GLY A 356 13.29 -4.49 24.86
C GLY A 356 14.59 -4.02 25.54
N ALA A 357 15.38 -3.20 24.83
CA ALA A 357 16.59 -2.62 25.39
C ALA A 357 16.26 -1.66 26.57
N GLU A 358 17.04 -1.75 27.64
CA GLU A 358 16.98 -0.80 28.77
C GLU A 358 17.18 0.65 28.28
N ILE A 359 16.43 1.59 28.87
CA ILE A 359 16.54 3.03 28.60
C ILE A 359 17.54 3.64 29.58
N LYS A 360 18.58 4.27 29.03
CA LYS A 360 19.63 4.99 29.77
C LYS A 360 19.61 6.48 29.45
N PHE A 361 20.05 7.28 30.41
CA PHE A 361 20.22 8.72 30.23
C PHE A 361 21.57 9.03 29.56
N ALA A 362 21.55 9.77 28.45
CA ALA A 362 22.78 10.23 27.81
C ALA A 362 23.38 11.44 28.58
N SER A 363 24.15 11.13 29.63
CA SER A 363 24.66 12.09 30.63
C SER A 363 25.68 13.11 30.13
N SER A 364 26.33 12.85 29.00
CA SER A 364 27.36 13.72 28.40
C SER A 364 27.10 13.93 26.93
N SER A 365 27.42 15.12 26.41
CA SER A 365 27.30 15.41 24.98
C SER A 365 28.51 14.88 24.21
N ARG A 366 28.26 13.93 23.32
CA ARG A 366 29.24 13.13 22.57
C ARG A 366 28.72 12.93 21.16
N LEU A 367 29.63 12.82 20.20
CA LEU A 367 29.30 12.32 18.86
C LEU A 367 29.56 10.81 18.85
N ILE A 368 28.56 10.03 18.47
CA ILE A 368 28.58 8.55 18.50
C ILE A 368 28.10 7.95 17.18
N THR A 369 28.50 6.72 16.87
CA THR A 369 28.08 6.01 15.65
C THR A 369 28.06 4.48 15.81
N ASP A 370 27.15 3.80 15.11
CA ASP A 370 27.18 2.35 14.85
C ASP A 370 28.10 1.98 13.67
N GLY A 371 28.44 2.97 12.84
CA GLY A 371 29.05 2.79 11.51
C GLY A 371 28.11 3.12 10.34
N ASN A 372 26.80 3.30 10.60
CA ASN A 372 25.79 3.66 9.60
C ASN A 372 25.33 5.13 9.75
N LYS A 373 25.10 5.59 10.98
CA LYS A 373 24.62 6.94 11.31
C LYS A 373 25.49 7.60 12.37
N VAL A 374 25.54 8.93 12.36
CA VAL A 374 26.17 9.74 13.41
C VAL A 374 25.07 10.37 14.25
N TYR A 375 25.18 10.25 15.57
CA TYR A 375 24.28 10.87 16.52
C TYR A 375 25.06 11.80 17.45
N LEU A 376 24.44 12.92 17.81
CA LEU A 376 24.83 13.74 18.95
C LEU A 376 24.02 13.29 20.16
N THR A 377 24.67 12.94 21.27
CA THR A 377 23.95 12.84 22.55
C THR A 377 23.71 14.23 23.12
N GLU A 378 22.46 14.53 23.47
CA GLU A 378 22.07 15.84 24.01
C GLU A 378 20.73 15.70 24.76
N LYS A 379 20.55 16.43 25.87
CA LYS A 379 19.32 16.43 26.68
C LYS A 379 18.84 15.00 27.05
N GLY A 380 19.79 14.11 27.38
CA GLY A 380 19.51 12.71 27.74
C GLY A 380 19.23 11.77 26.56
N LYS A 381 19.06 12.28 25.33
CA LYS A 381 18.65 11.52 24.15
C LYS A 381 19.78 11.43 23.11
N LYS A 382 19.67 10.49 22.16
CA LYS A 382 20.47 10.49 20.92
C LYS A 382 19.72 11.25 19.83
N ARG A 383 20.40 12.20 19.17
CA ARG A 383 19.84 13.05 18.11
C ARG A 383 20.60 12.77 16.82
N TRP A 384 19.90 12.33 15.77
CA TRP A 384 20.56 12.00 14.49
C TRP A 384 21.11 13.27 13.83
N VAL A 385 22.40 13.29 13.49
CA VAL A 385 22.99 14.34 12.64
C VAL A 385 22.69 13.98 11.19
N THR A 386 21.76 14.72 10.58
CA THR A 386 21.05 14.30 9.36
C THR A 386 21.92 14.22 8.11
N SER A 387 23.04 14.95 8.05
CA SER A 387 23.95 14.90 6.90
C SER A 387 25.41 15.22 7.23
N GLY A 388 26.30 14.85 6.30
CA GLY A 388 27.71 15.22 6.32
C GLY A 388 27.94 16.72 6.02
N GLY A 389 27.02 17.38 5.30
CA GLY A 389 27.02 18.84 5.13
C GLY A 389 26.78 19.55 6.46
N LEU A 390 25.70 19.17 7.15
CA LEU A 390 25.35 19.69 8.47
C LEU A 390 26.45 19.48 9.50
N PHE A 391 27.03 18.27 9.54
CA PHE A 391 28.13 17.94 10.45
C PHE A 391 29.31 18.93 10.33
N LYS A 392 29.70 19.30 9.10
CA LYS A 392 30.76 20.28 8.85
C LYS A 392 30.36 21.70 9.27
N ILE A 393 29.12 22.11 8.98
CA ILE A 393 28.61 23.46 9.26
C ILE A 393 28.45 23.72 10.76
N LEU A 394 28.12 22.69 11.54
CA LEU A 394 28.12 22.74 13.01
C LEU A 394 29.53 22.69 13.63
N GLY A 395 30.59 22.65 12.82
CA GLY A 395 31.98 22.62 13.28
C GLY A 395 32.42 21.30 13.91
N TYR A 396 31.64 20.22 13.74
CA TYR A 396 31.97 18.92 14.30
C TYR A 396 33.17 18.29 13.58
N LYS A 397 33.92 17.48 14.33
CA LYS A 397 35.17 16.85 13.87
C LYS A 397 35.02 15.33 13.88
N TRP A 398 35.30 14.68 12.77
CA TRP A 398 35.21 13.22 12.64
C TRP A 398 36.09 12.48 13.66
N SER A 399 37.25 13.06 14.03
CA SER A 399 38.13 12.57 15.11
C SER A 399 37.54 12.65 16.53
N LYS A 400 36.35 13.21 16.70
CA LYS A 400 35.58 13.23 17.96
C LYS A 400 34.36 12.31 17.93
N VAL A 401 34.13 11.58 16.85
CA VAL A 401 33.05 10.58 16.75
C VAL A 401 33.55 9.26 17.34
N SER A 402 32.87 8.75 18.38
CA SER A 402 33.16 7.44 18.98
C SER A 402 32.28 6.36 18.35
N LYS A 403 32.86 5.31 17.78
CA LYS A 403 32.09 4.11 17.40
C LYS A 403 31.71 3.33 18.67
N ILE A 404 30.44 2.96 18.78
CA ILE A 404 29.89 2.15 19.86
C ILE A 404 29.04 1.00 19.28
N ASN A 405 28.66 0.03 20.12
CA ASN A 405 27.90 -1.14 19.66
C ASN A 405 26.39 -0.87 19.59
N SER A 406 25.67 -1.71 18.85
CA SER A 406 24.23 -1.56 18.60
C SER A 406 23.38 -1.61 19.88
N ALA A 407 23.79 -2.40 20.88
CA ALA A 407 23.05 -2.49 22.15
C ALA A 407 23.17 -1.18 22.96
N GLU A 408 24.34 -0.54 22.96
CA GLU A 408 24.54 0.77 23.58
C GLU A 408 23.72 1.86 22.86
N ILE A 409 23.69 1.88 21.52
CA ILE A 409 22.85 2.84 20.76
C ILE A 409 21.36 2.65 21.03
N LEU A 410 20.88 1.41 21.02
CA LEU A 410 19.49 1.11 21.34
C LEU A 410 19.12 1.54 22.76
N SER A 411 20.09 1.59 23.69
CA SER A 411 19.81 2.01 25.08
C SER A 411 19.46 3.49 25.25
N PHE A 412 19.83 4.35 24.31
CA PHE A 412 19.42 5.76 24.32
C PHE A 412 18.12 5.96 23.55
N LEU A 413 17.19 6.75 24.10
CA LEU A 413 15.99 7.18 23.38
C LEU A 413 16.32 8.15 22.25
N ASP A 414 15.59 8.08 21.15
CA ASP A 414 15.67 9.06 20.08
C ASP A 414 15.09 10.41 20.51
N GLY A 415 15.82 11.47 20.20
CA GLY A 415 15.36 12.85 20.24
C GLY A 415 15.36 13.45 18.83
N ASP A 416 14.78 14.63 18.70
CA ASP A 416 14.63 15.32 17.41
C ASP A 416 15.96 15.36 16.64
N PRO A 417 15.95 15.17 15.30
CA PRO A 417 17.16 15.29 14.50
C PRO A 417 17.87 16.62 14.77
N VAL A 418 19.20 16.61 14.62
CA VAL A 418 19.97 17.85 14.55
C VAL A 418 19.71 18.45 13.17
N LEU A 419 19.37 19.74 13.13
CA LEU A 419 18.98 20.46 11.92
C LEU A 419 19.91 21.66 11.67
N TYR A 420 19.89 22.16 10.44
CA TYR A 420 20.52 23.41 10.03
C TYR A 420 19.95 24.58 10.86
N PRO A 421 20.80 25.52 11.32
CA PRO A 421 20.34 26.69 12.05
C PRO A 421 19.36 27.55 11.24
N ASP A 422 18.46 28.24 11.94
CA ASP A 422 17.64 29.28 11.32
C ASP A 422 18.49 30.33 10.61
N LYS A 423 17.95 30.87 9.50
CA LYS A 423 18.63 31.74 8.52
C LYS A 423 19.68 31.07 7.64
N THR A 424 19.84 29.73 7.72
CA THR A 424 20.63 28.98 6.74
C THR A 424 20.03 29.15 5.34
N LEU A 425 20.84 29.58 4.38
CA LEU A 425 20.52 29.52 2.97
C LEU A 425 21.11 28.24 2.39
N ILE A 426 20.30 27.42 1.74
CA ILE A 426 20.73 26.12 1.24
C ILE A 426 20.02 25.76 -0.07
N ARG A 427 20.75 25.12 -0.98
CA ARG A 427 20.21 24.43 -2.15
C ARG A 427 20.78 23.02 -2.22
N GLU A 428 20.07 22.12 -2.88
CA GLU A 428 20.62 20.79 -3.20
C GLU A 428 21.57 20.89 -4.40
N LYS A 429 22.58 20.02 -4.44
CA LYS A 429 23.64 19.97 -5.45
C LYS A 429 23.13 20.10 -6.88
N ASN A 430 22.09 19.33 -7.21
CA ASN A 430 21.48 19.22 -8.53
C ASN A 430 20.19 20.06 -8.68
N SER A 431 19.84 20.91 -7.72
CA SER A 431 18.64 21.76 -7.77
C SER A 431 19.00 23.25 -7.91
N PRO A 432 18.28 24.01 -8.76
CA PRO A 432 18.38 25.46 -8.81
C PRO A 432 17.60 26.15 -7.68
N ALA A 433 16.70 25.44 -6.99
CA ALA A 433 15.86 26.03 -5.94
C ALA A 433 16.70 26.36 -4.70
N VAL A 434 16.58 27.59 -4.22
CA VAL A 434 17.24 28.08 -3.01
C VAL A 434 16.21 28.17 -1.89
N TYR A 435 16.58 27.65 -0.72
CA TYR A 435 15.73 27.63 0.47
C TYR A 435 16.34 28.42 1.62
N LEU A 436 15.48 29.15 2.33
CA LEU A 436 15.75 29.72 3.65
C LEU A 436 15.22 28.76 4.72
N ILE A 437 16.09 28.27 5.60
CA ILE A 437 15.68 27.51 6.79
C ILE A 437 15.20 28.49 7.88
N LYS A 438 13.98 28.29 8.38
CA LYS A 438 13.38 29.11 9.46
C LYS A 438 12.36 28.29 10.24
N GLY A 439 12.44 28.27 11.56
CA GLY A 439 11.52 27.54 12.44
C GLY A 439 11.45 26.03 12.14
N GLY A 440 12.57 25.42 11.73
CA GLY A 440 12.60 24.00 11.32
C GLY A 440 11.93 23.69 9.97
N LYS A 441 11.52 24.72 9.20
CA LYS A 441 10.92 24.59 7.86
C LYS A 441 11.82 25.19 6.79
N LYS A 442 11.67 24.74 5.53
CA LYS A 442 12.34 25.30 4.36
C LYS A 442 11.40 26.23 3.56
N TYR A 443 11.82 27.46 3.30
CA TYR A 443 11.05 28.47 2.56
C TYR A 443 11.72 28.76 1.21
N GLU A 444 11.01 28.62 0.10
CA GLU A 444 11.60 28.73 -1.25
C GLU A 444 11.63 30.17 -1.76
N PHE A 445 12.73 30.56 -2.41
CA PHE A 445 12.82 31.82 -3.16
C PHE A 445 12.29 31.62 -4.59
N VAL A 446 11.26 32.38 -4.98
CA VAL A 446 10.58 32.24 -6.28
C VAL A 446 11.43 32.55 -7.51
N SER A 447 12.47 33.36 -7.35
CA SER A 447 13.35 33.80 -8.43
C SER A 447 14.70 34.30 -7.89
N ALA A 448 15.73 34.30 -8.75
CA ALA A 448 17.02 34.94 -8.46
C ALA A 448 16.85 36.44 -8.14
N GLN A 449 16.00 37.13 -8.89
CA GLN A 449 15.65 38.53 -8.67
C GLN A 449 15.02 38.75 -7.29
N SER A 450 14.07 37.90 -6.88
CA SER A 450 13.42 37.96 -5.56
C SER A 450 14.42 37.73 -4.42
N PHE A 451 15.31 36.75 -4.56
CA PHE A 451 16.40 36.49 -3.60
C PHE A 451 17.30 37.72 -3.39
N GLU A 452 17.71 38.38 -4.48
CA GLU A 452 18.55 39.58 -4.43
C GLU A 452 17.80 40.83 -3.94
N GLN A 453 16.55 41.03 -4.38
CA GLN A 453 15.68 42.14 -3.93
C GLN A 453 15.34 42.04 -2.43
N MET A 454 15.27 40.83 -1.87
CA MET A 454 15.16 40.59 -0.42
C MET A 454 16.50 40.74 0.34
N GLY A 455 17.61 41.04 -0.36
CA GLY A 455 18.91 41.35 0.24
C GLY A 455 19.78 40.14 0.59
N TYR A 456 19.44 38.94 0.13
CA TYR A 456 20.26 37.75 0.34
C TYR A 456 21.45 37.69 -0.65
N LYS A 457 22.45 36.86 -0.35
CA LYS A 457 23.73 36.82 -1.08
C LYS A 457 24.09 35.41 -1.52
N TRP A 458 24.39 35.22 -2.80
CA TRP A 458 24.70 33.91 -3.39
C TRP A 458 25.88 33.20 -2.69
N ASN A 459 26.90 33.95 -2.26
CA ASN A 459 28.05 33.41 -1.53
C ASN A 459 27.76 32.97 -0.09
N LYS A 460 26.50 33.06 0.36
CA LYS A 460 26.02 32.51 1.65
C LYS A 460 25.18 31.25 1.49
N ILE A 461 24.93 30.80 0.26
CA ILE A 461 24.19 29.56 -0.02
C ILE A 461 25.11 28.35 0.20
N ILE A 462 24.68 27.45 1.06
CA ILE A 462 25.26 26.12 1.22
C ILE A 462 24.75 25.21 0.11
N VAL A 463 25.64 24.39 -0.45
CA VAL A 463 25.27 23.31 -1.38
C VAL A 463 25.25 22.01 -0.58
N GLY A 464 24.05 21.51 -0.27
CA GLY A 464 23.85 20.22 0.40
C GLY A 464 23.91 19.06 -0.59
N GLU A 465 24.22 17.85 -0.11
CA GLU A 465 24.04 16.64 -0.93
C GLU A 465 22.55 16.36 -1.20
N ASN A 466 22.27 15.47 -2.15
CA ASN A 466 20.90 15.16 -2.55
C ASN A 466 20.08 14.58 -1.38
N ASN A 467 18.80 14.95 -1.31
CA ASN A 467 17.84 14.52 -0.28
C ASN A 467 18.10 15.04 1.14
N GLU A 468 19.12 15.86 1.39
CA GLU A 468 19.35 16.46 2.72
C GLU A 468 18.18 17.35 3.18
N LEU A 469 17.41 17.92 2.24
CA LEU A 469 16.28 18.78 2.58
C LEU A 469 14.95 18.04 2.77
N LEU A 470 14.93 16.71 2.75
CA LEU A 470 13.72 15.92 3.03
C LEU A 470 13.28 15.98 4.51
N VAL A 471 14.20 16.27 5.44
CA VAL A 471 13.89 16.37 6.88
C VAL A 471 13.15 17.67 7.27
N TYR A 472 13.13 18.68 6.38
CA TYR A 472 12.41 19.94 6.62
C TYR A 472 11.04 19.91 5.96
N ALA A 473 10.00 20.11 6.78
CA ALA A 473 8.68 20.43 6.27
C ALA A 473 8.72 21.72 5.42
N TYR A 474 7.91 21.78 4.36
CA TYR A 474 7.83 22.96 3.53
C TYR A 474 7.16 24.12 4.29
N GLY A 475 7.81 25.28 4.29
CA GLY A 475 7.32 26.51 4.95
C GLY A 475 6.47 27.38 4.04
N GLY A 476 6.50 27.15 2.73
CA GLY A 476 5.93 28.03 1.71
C GLY A 476 6.99 28.91 1.05
N ILE A 477 6.56 30.00 0.42
CA ILE A 477 7.43 30.95 -0.25
C ILE A 477 8.11 31.89 0.77
N ALA A 478 9.38 32.19 0.56
CA ALA A 478 10.09 33.24 1.28
C ALA A 478 9.47 34.61 0.94
N LYS A 479 8.95 35.31 1.94
CA LYS A 479 8.34 36.64 1.81
C LYS A 479 9.33 37.74 2.23
N HIS A 480 9.14 38.97 1.73
CA HIS A 480 9.90 40.13 2.20
C HIS A 480 9.63 40.39 3.69
N ALA A 481 10.57 41.09 4.36
CA ALA A 481 10.42 41.46 5.75
C ALA A 481 9.30 42.49 5.98
N ASP A 482 8.74 42.49 7.19
CA ASP A 482 7.74 43.48 7.61
C ASP A 482 8.31 44.90 7.57
N GLY A 483 7.47 45.86 7.18
CA GLY A 483 7.85 47.25 6.96
C GLY A 483 8.31 47.57 5.54
N VAL A 484 8.52 46.57 4.67
CA VAL A 484 8.86 46.78 3.26
C VAL A 484 7.67 47.37 2.51
N LEU A 485 7.90 48.45 1.76
CA LEU A 485 6.96 48.97 0.76
C LEU A 485 7.28 48.34 -0.59
N LEU A 486 6.27 47.84 -1.30
CA LEU A 486 6.45 47.24 -2.62
C LEU A 486 5.27 47.48 -3.56
N ARG A 487 5.50 47.31 -4.86
CA ARG A 487 4.46 47.24 -5.90
C ARG A 487 4.84 46.26 -7.00
N ALA A 488 3.84 45.70 -7.67
CA ALA A 488 4.06 45.02 -8.96
C ALA A 488 4.41 46.08 -10.02
N SER A 489 5.28 45.76 -10.98
CA SER A 489 5.74 46.72 -11.99
C SER A 489 4.61 47.27 -12.88
N ASP A 490 3.61 46.44 -13.16
CA ASP A 490 2.40 46.72 -13.95
C ASP A 490 1.28 47.42 -13.16
N SER A 491 1.42 47.55 -11.83
CA SER A 491 0.41 48.15 -10.96
C SER A 491 0.87 49.49 -10.37
N PRO A 492 0.00 50.51 -10.30
CA PRO A 492 0.27 51.74 -9.56
C PRO A 492 0.12 51.58 -8.04
N ASN A 493 -0.49 50.47 -7.57
CA ASN A 493 -0.82 50.27 -6.17
C ASN A 493 0.43 49.92 -5.34
N VAL A 494 0.64 50.66 -4.25
CA VAL A 494 1.71 50.40 -3.28
C VAL A 494 1.14 49.63 -2.09
N TYR A 495 1.89 48.65 -1.62
CA TYR A 495 1.55 47.81 -0.47
C TYR A 495 2.66 47.87 0.58
N LEU A 496 2.27 47.81 1.85
CA LEU A 496 3.15 47.63 3.01
C LEU A 496 3.09 46.17 3.45
N VAL A 497 4.25 45.51 3.59
CA VAL A 497 4.33 44.15 4.13
C VAL A 497 4.22 44.19 5.66
N LYS A 498 3.33 43.37 6.23
CA LYS A 498 3.03 43.32 7.66
C LYS A 498 2.58 41.92 8.09
N ASN A 499 3.24 41.33 9.07
CA ASN A 499 3.13 39.92 9.44
C ASN A 499 3.30 38.96 8.23
N GLY A 500 4.04 39.40 7.20
CA GLY A 500 4.17 38.71 5.91
C GLY A 500 3.02 38.90 4.91
N ASP A 501 1.97 39.67 5.19
CA ASP A 501 0.87 39.94 4.25
C ASP A 501 0.84 41.40 3.78
N LEU A 502 -0.01 41.75 2.81
CA LEU A 502 -0.03 43.08 2.18
C LEU A 502 -1.15 43.99 2.70
N GLU A 503 -0.76 45.11 3.34
CA GLU A 503 -1.63 46.25 3.66
C GLU A 503 -1.60 47.24 2.48
N SER A 504 -2.72 47.47 1.79
CA SER A 504 -2.80 48.42 0.66
C SER A 504 -2.66 49.87 1.14
N ILE A 505 -1.82 50.67 0.48
CA ILE A 505 -1.52 52.05 0.86
C ILE A 505 -2.03 53.01 -0.24
N ASP A 506 -3.05 53.81 0.08
CA ASP A 506 -3.54 54.85 -0.82
C ASP A 506 -2.61 56.09 -0.88
N GLY A 507 -2.83 56.95 -1.87
CA GLY A 507 -1.98 58.14 -2.09
C GLY A 507 -2.05 59.19 -0.97
N ALA A 508 -3.13 59.23 -0.19
CA ALA A 508 -3.25 60.12 0.96
C ALA A 508 -2.42 59.60 2.15
N THR A 509 -2.50 58.29 2.41
CA THR A 509 -1.75 57.57 3.44
C THR A 509 -0.26 57.55 3.13
N PHE A 510 0.13 57.34 1.87
CA PHE A 510 1.52 57.38 1.42
C PHE A 510 2.17 58.75 1.74
N LYS A 511 1.47 59.85 1.42
CA LYS A 511 1.90 61.22 1.75
C LYS A 511 1.89 61.48 3.26
N LYS A 512 0.80 61.11 3.96
CA LYS A 512 0.64 61.31 5.42
C LYS A 512 1.71 60.58 6.23
N ARG A 513 2.08 59.35 5.84
CA ARG A 513 3.14 58.56 6.47
C ARG A 513 4.56 58.92 5.96
N LYS A 514 4.70 59.97 5.13
CA LYS A 514 5.98 60.45 4.56
C LYS A 514 6.79 59.35 3.85
N TYR A 515 6.11 58.42 3.19
CA TYR A 515 6.75 57.36 2.42
C TYR A 515 7.42 57.94 1.16
N SER A 516 8.53 57.32 0.73
CA SER A 516 9.32 57.75 -0.43
C SER A 516 9.24 56.71 -1.55
N TRP A 517 9.01 57.16 -2.78
CA TRP A 517 9.05 56.30 -3.97
C TRP A 517 10.39 55.59 -4.16
N SER A 518 11.50 56.19 -3.72
CA SER A 518 12.84 55.56 -3.73
C SER A 518 12.99 54.38 -2.75
N LYS A 519 12.00 54.13 -1.89
CA LYS A 519 11.94 53.01 -0.95
C LYS A 519 10.87 51.98 -1.29
N VAL A 520 10.13 52.16 -2.39
CA VAL A 520 9.16 51.17 -2.88
C VAL A 520 9.91 50.17 -3.77
N ILE A 521 10.00 48.92 -3.32
CA ILE A 521 10.57 47.84 -4.12
C ILE A 521 9.61 47.53 -5.28
N VAL A 522 10.09 47.64 -6.51
CA VAL A 522 9.34 47.22 -7.69
C VAL A 522 9.70 45.76 -7.98
N ILE A 523 8.72 44.87 -7.83
CA ILE A 523 8.87 43.43 -8.10
C ILE A 523 8.10 43.05 -9.37
N SER A 524 8.51 41.95 -10.00
CA SER A 524 7.81 41.46 -11.21
C SER A 524 6.36 41.06 -10.87
N PRO A 525 5.40 41.15 -11.80
CA PRO A 525 4.02 40.76 -11.52
C PRO A 525 3.93 39.26 -11.20
N ALA A 526 4.75 38.44 -11.86
CA ALA A 526 4.85 37.00 -11.60
C ALA A 526 5.32 36.70 -10.16
N ASP A 527 6.36 37.39 -9.67
CA ASP A 527 6.84 37.21 -8.29
C ASP A 527 5.85 37.81 -7.28
N PHE A 528 5.22 38.94 -7.59
CA PHE A 528 4.17 39.53 -6.75
C PHE A 528 3.02 38.55 -6.50
N GLN A 529 2.51 37.92 -7.55
CA GLN A 529 1.43 36.93 -7.45
C GLN A 529 1.89 35.71 -6.65
N LYS A 530 3.06 35.12 -6.97
CA LYS A 530 3.59 33.93 -6.27
C LYS A 530 3.87 34.16 -4.77
N ILE A 531 4.33 35.35 -4.38
CA ILE A 531 4.71 35.64 -2.98
C ILE A 531 3.48 36.06 -2.14
N TYR A 532 2.53 36.80 -2.72
CA TYR A 532 1.48 37.52 -1.96
C TYR A 532 0.04 37.27 -2.38
N ARG A 533 -0.20 36.63 -3.53
CA ARG A 533 -1.55 36.25 -3.99
C ARG A 533 -1.61 34.82 -4.55
N PRO A 534 -1.22 33.79 -3.77
CA PRO A 534 -1.66 32.43 -4.06
C PRO A 534 -3.19 32.41 -3.94
N GLU A 535 -3.90 32.17 -5.05
CA GLU A 535 -5.33 32.48 -5.15
C GLU A 535 -6.22 31.69 -4.17
N SER A 536 -7.06 32.43 -3.44
CA SER A 536 -8.36 31.95 -2.95
C SER A 536 -9.43 32.25 -4.01
N ILE A 537 -9.92 31.24 -4.73
CA ILE A 537 -10.87 31.46 -5.85
C ILE A 537 -12.32 31.39 -5.36
N SER A 538 -13.02 32.54 -5.39
CA SER A 538 -14.48 32.63 -5.24
C SER A 538 -15.15 32.81 -6.61
N VAL A 539 -16.29 32.14 -6.82
CA VAL A 539 -17.01 32.09 -8.10
C VAL A 539 -17.77 33.40 -8.40
N ALA A 540 -17.66 33.91 -9.63
CA ALA A 540 -18.62 34.85 -10.22
C ALA A 540 -18.75 34.60 -11.73
N SER A 541 -19.97 34.35 -12.20
CA SER A 541 -20.30 34.13 -13.62
C SER A 541 -20.83 35.42 -14.28
N PRO A 542 -20.58 35.65 -15.58
CA PRO A 542 -21.36 36.58 -16.39
C PRO A 542 -22.46 35.88 -17.20
N SER A 543 -23.63 36.50 -17.31
CA SER A 543 -24.76 36.09 -18.17
C SER A 543 -24.58 36.57 -19.64
N PRO A 544 -25.32 35.99 -20.61
CA PRO A 544 -25.02 36.17 -22.04
C PRO A 544 -25.74 37.37 -22.69
N THR A 545 -25.20 37.85 -23.81
CA THR A 545 -25.87 38.76 -24.77
C THR A 545 -25.28 38.50 -26.18
N PRO A 546 -26.06 38.60 -27.28
CA PRO A 546 -25.83 37.75 -28.46
C PRO A 546 -24.92 38.32 -29.57
N ILE A 547 -24.55 37.41 -30.48
CA ILE A 547 -23.62 37.59 -31.60
C ILE A 547 -24.31 38.26 -32.82
N PRO A 548 -23.68 39.25 -33.47
CA PRO A 548 -23.92 39.60 -34.88
C PRO A 548 -22.94 38.88 -35.82
N SER A 549 -23.45 38.39 -36.95
CA SER A 549 -22.70 37.68 -38.01
C SER A 549 -22.01 38.63 -39.00
N ILE A 550 -20.76 38.34 -39.40
CA ILE A 550 -20.15 38.80 -40.68
C ILE A 550 -19.30 37.66 -41.29
N ALA A 551 -19.29 37.59 -42.63
CA ALA A 551 -18.75 36.53 -43.48
C ALA A 551 -17.23 36.65 -43.78
N PRO A 552 -16.58 35.68 -44.48
CA PRO A 552 -15.11 35.57 -44.53
C PRO A 552 -14.45 36.38 -45.65
N SER A 553 -13.18 36.78 -45.45
CA SER A 553 -12.34 37.38 -46.51
C SER A 553 -10.85 37.01 -46.36
N GLN A 554 -10.18 36.99 -47.52
CA GLN A 554 -8.93 36.32 -47.88
C GLN A 554 -7.63 36.95 -47.33
N SER A 555 -6.56 36.14 -47.28
CA SER A 555 -5.16 36.60 -47.20
C SER A 555 -4.61 37.02 -48.56
N PRO A 556 -3.61 37.92 -48.59
CA PRO A 556 -2.49 37.81 -49.53
C PRO A 556 -1.11 37.88 -48.84
N ALA A 557 -0.05 37.47 -49.57
CA ALA A 557 1.32 37.34 -49.08
C ALA A 557 2.31 38.30 -49.77
N VAL A 558 3.48 38.55 -49.17
CA VAL A 558 4.64 39.26 -49.79
C VAL A 558 5.97 38.63 -49.34
N SER A 559 7.02 38.73 -50.17
CA SER A 559 8.21 37.85 -50.20
C SER A 559 9.57 38.46 -49.77
N ALA A 560 10.37 37.65 -49.08
CA ALA A 560 11.79 37.24 -49.31
C ALA A 560 12.93 38.24 -49.71
N ILE A 561 14.03 38.21 -48.90
CA ILE A 561 15.46 37.79 -49.24
C ILE A 561 16.39 38.97 -49.71
N PRO A 562 17.76 38.98 -49.65
CA PRO A 562 18.81 37.94 -49.33
C PRO A 562 19.99 38.26 -48.35
N SER A 563 20.57 37.21 -47.72
CA SER A 563 22.03 36.79 -47.61
C SER A 563 23.13 37.66 -46.92
N PRO A 564 24.26 37.09 -46.39
CA PRO A 564 24.85 35.76 -46.70
C PRO A 564 25.23 34.80 -45.53
N THR A 565 25.44 33.53 -45.89
CA THR A 565 26.00 32.42 -45.09
C THR A 565 27.52 32.55 -44.90
N PRO A 566 28.15 31.95 -43.85
CA PRO A 566 28.61 30.55 -43.99
C PRO A 566 28.76 29.71 -42.68
N VAL A 567 29.08 28.42 -42.89
CA VAL A 567 29.58 27.39 -41.94
C VAL A 567 28.61 26.87 -40.87
N PHE A 568 28.17 25.62 -41.05
CA PHE A 568 27.60 24.80 -39.99
C PHE A 568 28.65 24.43 -38.94
N SER A 569 28.39 24.74 -37.67
CA SER A 569 29.02 24.11 -36.51
C SER A 569 27.97 23.88 -35.43
N ALA A 570 28.09 22.75 -34.73
CA ALA A 570 27.00 22.10 -33.99
C ALA A 570 26.23 23.00 -33.01
N THR A 571 24.90 22.86 -33.05
CA THR A 571 23.99 23.23 -31.96
C THR A 571 24.46 22.62 -30.63
N PRO A 572 24.42 23.35 -29.50
CA PRO A 572 24.43 22.70 -28.20
C PRO A 572 23.15 21.88 -28.09
N SER A 573 23.30 20.56 -28.07
CA SER A 573 22.22 19.57 -27.97
C SER A 573 21.27 19.89 -26.81
N PRO A 574 19.98 19.53 -26.89
CA PRO A 574 19.18 19.42 -25.68
C PRO A 574 19.92 18.48 -24.71
N SER A 575 20.17 18.94 -23.49
CA SER A 575 20.64 18.04 -22.44
C SER A 575 19.60 16.92 -22.34
N PRO A 576 20.00 15.63 -22.38
CA PRO A 576 19.06 14.57 -22.71
C PRO A 576 17.90 14.57 -21.72
N ALA A 577 16.67 14.40 -22.22
CA ALA A 577 15.61 13.87 -21.39
C ALA A 577 16.18 12.61 -20.72
N SER A 578 16.32 12.62 -19.40
CA SER A 578 16.79 11.45 -18.67
C SER A 578 15.86 10.32 -19.03
N GLN A 579 16.33 9.36 -19.82
CA GLN A 579 15.43 8.39 -20.45
C GLN A 579 14.63 7.71 -19.35
N ILE A 580 13.33 7.98 -19.34
CA ILE A 580 12.41 7.34 -18.43
C ILE A 580 12.46 5.87 -18.80
N GLY A 581 13.01 5.08 -17.88
CA GLY A 581 13.16 3.65 -18.08
C GLY A 581 11.83 3.00 -18.41
N SER A 582 11.86 1.87 -19.09
CA SER A 582 10.63 1.15 -19.40
C SER A 582 9.87 0.78 -18.11
N LEU A 583 8.57 1.00 -18.11
CA LEU A 583 7.67 0.50 -17.09
C LEU A 583 7.57 -1.02 -17.24
N ARG A 584 7.72 -1.75 -16.14
CA ARG A 584 7.59 -3.21 -16.10
C ARG A 584 6.27 -3.56 -15.42
N VAL A 585 5.34 -4.16 -16.15
CA VAL A 585 3.97 -4.44 -15.71
C VAL A 585 3.76 -5.95 -15.59
N GLY A 586 3.50 -6.45 -14.38
CA GLY A 586 3.16 -7.85 -14.14
C GLY A 586 1.75 -8.14 -14.70
N LEU A 587 1.68 -8.99 -15.72
CA LEU A 587 0.44 -9.41 -16.40
C LEU A 587 -0.25 -10.61 -15.72
N GLY A 588 0.53 -11.42 -14.99
CA GLY A 588 0.06 -12.61 -14.31
C GLY A 588 1.19 -13.63 -14.06
N GLN A 589 0.93 -14.58 -13.16
CA GLN A 589 1.83 -15.72 -12.92
C GLN A 589 1.56 -16.82 -13.95
N VAL A 590 2.62 -17.37 -14.53
CA VAL A 590 2.54 -18.48 -15.49
C VAL A 590 2.13 -19.76 -14.76
N GLN A 591 0.99 -20.33 -15.14
CA GLN A 591 0.45 -21.56 -14.55
C GLN A 591 0.79 -22.83 -15.36
N LYS A 592 1.21 -22.68 -16.62
CA LYS A 592 1.42 -23.78 -17.57
C LYS A 592 2.66 -23.52 -18.45
N SER A 593 3.32 -24.60 -18.81
CA SER A 593 4.45 -24.68 -19.74
C SER A 593 4.00 -25.56 -20.93
N PRO A 594 4.33 -25.23 -22.19
CA PRO A 594 5.10 -24.07 -22.64
C PRO A 594 4.32 -22.74 -22.57
N ILE A 595 5.06 -21.63 -22.57
CA ILE A 595 4.53 -20.29 -22.82
C ILE A 595 4.69 -20.01 -24.31
N GLU A 596 3.66 -19.48 -24.95
CA GLU A 596 3.61 -19.39 -26.41
C GLU A 596 3.38 -17.95 -26.87
N PHE A 597 4.19 -17.51 -27.84
CA PHE A 597 4.26 -16.13 -28.30
C PHE A 597 4.22 -16.04 -29.82
N THR A 598 3.70 -14.93 -30.34
CA THR A 598 3.85 -14.47 -31.72
C THR A 598 3.84 -12.94 -31.75
N ALA A 599 3.99 -12.32 -32.93
CA ALA A 599 3.81 -10.89 -33.11
C ALA A 599 3.35 -10.58 -34.55
N GLY A 600 2.59 -9.50 -34.74
CA GLY A 600 2.15 -9.03 -36.06
C GLY A 600 3.28 -8.43 -36.92
N THR A 601 4.50 -8.33 -36.39
CA THR A 601 5.71 -7.88 -37.08
C THR A 601 6.87 -8.82 -36.75
N ASP A 602 7.94 -8.81 -37.54
CA ASP A 602 9.19 -9.48 -37.18
C ASP A 602 9.62 -9.15 -35.73
N PHE A 603 10.13 -10.15 -35.01
CA PHE A 603 10.49 -10.03 -33.59
C PHE A 603 11.77 -10.81 -33.26
N ASP A 604 12.44 -10.41 -32.18
CA ASP A 604 13.59 -11.11 -31.62
C ASP A 604 13.23 -11.73 -30.28
N VAL A 605 13.77 -12.93 -30.05
CA VAL A 605 13.78 -13.63 -28.77
C VAL A 605 15.14 -13.42 -28.14
N LEU A 606 15.18 -12.91 -26.92
CA LEU A 606 16.40 -12.49 -26.23
C LEU A 606 16.62 -13.27 -24.93
N ASP A 607 17.90 -13.54 -24.62
CA ASP A 607 18.34 -14.12 -23.35
C ASP A 607 18.42 -13.06 -22.24
N LYS A 608 18.75 -13.50 -21.01
CA LYS A 608 18.87 -12.64 -19.82
C LYS A 608 19.99 -11.59 -19.91
N LYS A 609 20.94 -11.76 -20.85
CA LYS A 609 22.03 -10.81 -21.12
C LYS A 609 21.67 -9.83 -22.25
N GLY A 610 20.51 -10.00 -22.89
CA GLY A 610 20.07 -9.20 -24.03
C GLY A 610 20.59 -9.67 -25.39
N ASN A 611 21.19 -10.86 -25.48
CA ASN A 611 21.61 -11.44 -26.76
C ASN A 611 20.40 -11.99 -27.51
N ILE A 612 20.37 -11.82 -28.83
CA ILE A 612 19.36 -12.45 -29.69
C ILE A 612 19.65 -13.96 -29.74
N VAL A 613 18.70 -14.76 -29.25
CA VAL A 613 18.72 -16.23 -29.31
C VAL A 613 18.17 -16.71 -30.65
N VAL A 614 17.08 -16.09 -31.12
CA VAL A 614 16.48 -16.36 -32.42
C VAL A 614 15.68 -15.14 -32.90
N SER A 615 15.75 -14.84 -34.20
CA SER A 615 14.83 -13.92 -34.87
C SER A 615 13.67 -14.71 -35.50
N LYS A 616 12.47 -14.13 -35.44
CA LYS A 616 11.24 -14.69 -36.00
C LYS A 616 10.56 -13.68 -36.92
N LYS A 617 9.91 -14.19 -37.97
CA LYS A 617 9.07 -13.41 -38.89
C LYS A 617 7.68 -13.16 -38.31
N ALA A 618 7.04 -12.10 -38.81
CA ALA A 618 5.65 -11.79 -38.47
C ALA A 618 4.74 -13.03 -38.56
N GLY A 619 3.93 -13.27 -37.53
CA GLY A 619 3.04 -14.42 -37.42
C GLY A 619 3.69 -15.75 -37.00
N GLU A 620 5.02 -15.89 -37.05
CA GLU A 620 5.67 -17.13 -36.59
C GLU A 620 5.50 -17.33 -35.08
N LYS A 621 5.26 -18.58 -34.69
CA LYS A 621 5.15 -18.98 -33.29
C LYS A 621 6.52 -19.22 -32.65
N TYR A 622 6.67 -18.83 -31.39
CA TYR A 622 7.75 -19.25 -30.51
C TYR A 622 7.18 -19.84 -29.22
N SER A 623 7.53 -21.09 -28.91
CA SER A 623 7.08 -21.79 -27.70
C SER A 623 8.27 -22.01 -26.76
N TYR A 624 8.19 -21.45 -25.56
CA TYR A 624 9.20 -21.57 -24.50
C TYR A 624 8.76 -22.62 -23.48
N ALA A 625 9.35 -23.81 -23.55
CA ALA A 625 9.13 -24.87 -22.58
C ALA A 625 10.20 -24.82 -21.47
N PHE A 626 9.76 -24.97 -20.22
CA PHE A 626 10.62 -25.10 -19.05
C PHE A 626 10.08 -26.17 -18.09
N SER A 627 10.99 -26.75 -17.30
CA SER A 627 10.72 -27.74 -16.24
C SER A 627 11.15 -27.22 -14.86
N ASP A 628 12.30 -26.54 -14.78
CA ASP A 628 12.75 -25.78 -13.60
C ASP A 628 12.26 -24.32 -13.70
N PRO A 629 11.33 -23.88 -12.84
CA PRO A 629 10.84 -22.50 -12.87
C PRO A 629 11.92 -21.48 -12.48
N THR A 630 12.94 -21.85 -11.70
CA THR A 630 13.93 -20.91 -11.15
C THR A 630 14.89 -20.35 -12.22
N GLN A 631 15.04 -21.08 -13.32
CA GLN A 631 15.90 -20.71 -14.45
C GLN A 631 15.15 -19.95 -15.56
N VAL A 632 13.84 -19.73 -15.41
CA VAL A 632 13.03 -19.11 -16.45
C VAL A 632 13.44 -17.67 -16.70
N PHE A 633 13.96 -17.46 -17.91
CA PHE A 633 14.03 -16.16 -18.57
C PHE A 633 13.86 -16.34 -20.07
N VAL A 634 12.90 -15.62 -20.65
CA VAL A 634 12.89 -15.29 -22.09
C VAL A 634 12.23 -13.93 -22.28
N LYS A 635 12.74 -13.15 -23.24
CA LYS A 635 12.17 -11.86 -23.64
C LYS A 635 11.85 -11.86 -25.12
N ILE A 636 10.61 -11.53 -25.46
CA ILE A 636 10.13 -11.32 -26.82
C ILE A 636 10.08 -9.82 -27.07
N LYS A 637 10.70 -9.34 -28.16
CA LYS A 637 10.71 -7.92 -28.53
C LYS A 637 10.42 -7.75 -30.03
N PRO A 638 9.34 -7.05 -30.43
CA PRO A 638 9.11 -6.67 -31.81
C PRO A 638 10.24 -5.80 -32.35
N LYS A 639 10.61 -5.97 -33.63
CA LYS A 639 11.61 -5.13 -34.30
C LYS A 639 11.06 -3.76 -34.70
N SER A 640 9.75 -3.66 -34.89
CA SER A 640 9.03 -2.41 -35.11
C SER A 640 8.53 -1.84 -33.79
N GLU A 641 8.72 -0.53 -33.55
CA GLU A 641 8.13 0.17 -32.41
C GLU A 641 6.59 0.17 -32.44
N GLN A 642 5.99 0.01 -33.64
CA GLN A 642 4.55 -0.13 -33.79
C GLN A 642 4.06 -1.57 -33.58
N GLY A 643 4.96 -2.55 -33.50
CA GLY A 643 4.63 -3.96 -33.27
C GLY A 643 4.12 -4.23 -31.85
N ALA A 644 3.32 -5.29 -31.72
CA ALA A 644 2.86 -5.82 -30.45
C ALA A 644 3.14 -7.32 -30.39
N VAL A 645 3.56 -7.80 -29.22
CA VAL A 645 3.68 -9.22 -28.90
C VAL A 645 2.31 -9.74 -28.50
N GLU A 646 1.91 -10.86 -29.08
CA GLU A 646 0.77 -11.64 -28.62
C GLU A 646 1.25 -12.82 -27.78
N ILE A 647 0.67 -12.98 -26.59
CA ILE A 647 0.90 -14.14 -25.74
C ILE A 647 -0.24 -15.13 -25.99
N ILE A 648 -0.02 -16.11 -26.86
CA ILE A 648 -1.03 -17.10 -27.28
C ILE A 648 -1.52 -17.91 -26.08
N SER A 649 -0.65 -18.16 -25.10
CA SER A 649 -0.98 -18.90 -23.87
C SER A 649 -1.57 -18.02 -22.74
N TYR A 650 -2.04 -16.81 -23.04
CA TYR A 650 -2.64 -15.87 -22.08
C TYR A 650 -4.08 -15.54 -22.48
N GLU A 651 -5.02 -15.72 -21.57
CA GLU A 651 -6.45 -15.48 -21.80
C GLU A 651 -6.98 -14.43 -20.82
N ASP A 652 -7.44 -13.30 -21.34
CA ASP A 652 -8.06 -12.21 -20.59
C ASP A 652 -9.29 -11.71 -21.36
N HIS A 653 -10.43 -12.35 -21.13
CA HIS A 653 -11.68 -12.06 -21.83
C HIS A 653 -12.60 -11.14 -21.00
N PRO A 654 -13.14 -10.05 -21.58
CA PRO A 654 -14.18 -9.28 -20.94
C PRO A 654 -15.52 -10.02 -20.98
N ALA A 655 -16.23 -10.06 -19.85
CA ALA A 655 -17.55 -10.72 -19.76
C ALA A 655 -18.59 -10.20 -20.76
N TRP A 656 -18.48 -8.93 -21.21
CA TRP A 656 -19.38 -8.32 -22.19
C TRP A 656 -19.05 -8.68 -23.65
N LYS A 657 -17.86 -9.24 -23.94
CA LYS A 657 -17.46 -9.72 -25.26
C LYS A 657 -16.46 -10.88 -25.11
N PRO A 658 -16.94 -12.11 -24.81
CA PRO A 658 -16.06 -13.26 -24.56
C PRO A 658 -15.15 -13.65 -25.74
N SER A 659 -15.48 -13.25 -26.97
CA SER A 659 -14.67 -13.47 -28.17
C SER A 659 -13.47 -12.52 -28.32
N LEU A 660 -13.35 -11.52 -27.43
CA LEU A 660 -12.19 -10.62 -27.37
C LEU A 660 -11.20 -11.16 -26.33
N ASN A 661 -9.91 -11.14 -26.63
CA ASN A 661 -8.83 -11.42 -25.69
C ASN A 661 -7.88 -10.21 -25.60
N TYR A 662 -7.51 -9.82 -24.38
CA TYR A 662 -6.52 -8.78 -24.09
C TYR A 662 -5.09 -9.37 -23.94
N ASN A 663 -4.65 -10.15 -24.93
CA ASN A 663 -3.36 -10.86 -24.94
C ASN A 663 -2.25 -10.20 -25.78
N GLN A 664 -2.50 -9.03 -26.35
CA GLN A 664 -1.54 -8.29 -27.19
C GLN A 664 -0.96 -7.09 -26.45
N PHE A 665 0.37 -6.90 -26.49
CA PHE A 665 1.10 -5.89 -25.72
C PHE A 665 2.18 -5.18 -26.55
N ARG A 666 2.27 -3.85 -26.45
CA ARG A 666 3.39 -3.07 -27.05
C ARG A 666 4.67 -3.27 -26.24
N GLY A 667 5.82 -3.00 -26.86
CA GLY A 667 7.12 -3.14 -26.22
C GLY A 667 7.56 -4.60 -26.10
N GLY A 668 8.34 -4.91 -25.07
CA GLY A 668 8.79 -6.28 -24.80
C GLY A 668 7.83 -7.04 -23.89
N VAL A 669 7.77 -8.36 -24.06
CA VAL A 669 7.14 -9.26 -23.08
C VAL A 669 8.17 -10.25 -22.59
N GLU A 670 8.26 -10.42 -21.29
CA GLU A 670 9.17 -11.33 -20.61
C GLU A 670 8.40 -12.42 -19.89
N ALA A 671 8.90 -13.66 -19.95
CA ALA A 671 8.63 -14.66 -18.93
C ALA A 671 9.87 -14.74 -18.04
N ILE A 672 9.72 -14.44 -16.75
CA ILE A 672 10.84 -14.30 -15.82
C ILE A 672 10.49 -14.85 -14.43
N TYR A 673 11.41 -15.61 -13.83
CA TYR A 673 11.29 -16.04 -12.45
C TYR A 673 11.55 -14.89 -11.46
N SER A 674 10.60 -14.66 -10.55
CA SER A 674 10.78 -13.83 -9.37
C SER A 674 11.17 -14.68 -8.17
N ALA A 675 12.39 -14.47 -7.66
CA ALA A 675 12.82 -15.04 -6.38
C ALA A 675 12.02 -14.46 -5.20
N LYS A 676 11.54 -13.21 -5.31
CA LYS A 676 10.75 -12.55 -4.27
C LYS A 676 9.37 -13.20 -4.10
N SER A 677 8.70 -13.51 -5.20
CA SER A 677 7.36 -14.11 -5.18
C SER A 677 7.37 -15.64 -5.35
N GLY A 678 8.54 -16.26 -5.48
CA GLY A 678 8.71 -17.69 -5.75
C GLY A 678 8.08 -18.20 -7.06
N ALA A 679 7.79 -17.33 -8.03
CA ALA A 679 6.95 -17.66 -9.19
C ALA A 679 7.46 -17.10 -10.52
N VAL A 680 7.10 -17.76 -11.62
CA VAL A 680 7.32 -17.25 -12.99
C VAL A 680 6.23 -16.24 -13.34
N TRP A 681 6.63 -15.04 -13.75
CA TRP A 681 5.73 -13.97 -14.17
C TRP A 681 5.82 -13.69 -15.66
N LEU A 682 4.67 -13.39 -16.27
CA LEU A 682 4.61 -12.61 -17.49
C LEU A 682 4.74 -11.12 -17.12
N VAL A 683 5.74 -10.45 -17.68
CA VAL A 683 6.03 -9.03 -17.44
C VAL A 683 6.09 -8.30 -18.78
N ASN A 684 5.25 -7.30 -18.97
CA ASN A 684 5.34 -6.41 -20.12
C ASN A 684 6.28 -5.24 -19.79
N GLU A 685 7.38 -5.13 -20.52
CA GLU A 685 8.31 -4.01 -20.47
C GLU A 685 7.99 -3.01 -21.59
N ILE A 686 7.48 -1.84 -21.21
CA ILE A 686 6.79 -0.92 -22.11
C ILE A 686 7.12 0.54 -21.78
N ALA A 687 7.10 1.43 -22.78
CA ALA A 687 7.22 2.86 -22.55
C ALA A 687 5.99 3.40 -21.79
N LEU A 688 6.18 4.34 -20.87
CA LEU A 688 5.11 4.87 -20.02
C LEU A 688 3.91 5.43 -20.82
N GLU A 689 4.14 6.08 -21.96
CA GLU A 689 3.06 6.57 -22.82
C GLU A 689 2.29 5.43 -23.52
N ASP A 690 2.94 4.32 -23.88
CA ASP A 690 2.28 3.18 -24.51
C ASP A 690 1.50 2.33 -23.50
N TYR A 691 1.99 2.26 -22.26
CA TYR A 691 1.22 1.70 -21.13
C TYR A 691 -0.13 2.41 -20.96
N LEU A 692 -0.13 3.75 -20.98
CA LEU A 692 -1.33 4.55 -20.77
C LEU A 692 -2.39 4.34 -21.85
N LYS A 693 -1.99 4.08 -23.10
CA LYS A 693 -2.91 3.74 -24.21
C LYS A 693 -3.69 2.45 -23.96
N GLY A 694 -3.13 1.52 -23.18
CA GLY A 694 -3.78 0.27 -22.78
C GLY A 694 -4.58 0.33 -21.49
N ILE A 695 -4.73 1.50 -20.85
CA ILE A 695 -5.53 1.65 -19.62
C ILE A 695 -7.03 1.48 -19.91
N SER A 696 -7.73 0.81 -19.00
CA SER A 696 -9.15 0.46 -19.10
C SER A 696 -10.01 1.02 -17.96
N GLU A 697 -9.57 2.12 -17.33
CA GLU A 697 -10.29 2.83 -16.26
C GLU A 697 -11.41 3.78 -16.78
N VAL A 698 -11.44 4.02 -18.09
CA VAL A 698 -12.43 4.89 -18.78
C VAL A 698 -12.99 4.20 -20.03
N VAL A 699 -14.18 4.64 -20.43
CA VAL A 699 -14.94 4.06 -21.57
C VAL A 699 -14.71 4.89 -22.83
N GLU A 700 -14.69 4.25 -24.00
CA GLU A 700 -14.66 5.00 -25.27
C GLU A 700 -15.98 5.76 -25.44
N GLY A 701 -15.90 7.05 -25.76
CA GLY A 701 -17.06 7.95 -25.79
C GLY A 701 -17.33 8.71 -24.48
N ASP A 702 -16.52 8.51 -23.43
CA ASP A 702 -16.51 9.44 -22.29
C ASP A 702 -16.02 10.85 -22.72
N PRO A 703 -16.40 11.93 -22.00
CA PRO A 703 -15.97 13.29 -22.33
C PRO A 703 -14.44 13.43 -22.39
N LEU A 704 -13.92 14.10 -23.43
CA LEU A 704 -12.47 14.19 -23.68
C LEU A 704 -11.67 14.73 -22.48
N GLU A 705 -12.19 15.75 -21.79
CA GLU A 705 -11.53 16.33 -20.62
C GLU A 705 -11.54 15.38 -19.40
N HIS A 706 -12.53 14.49 -19.28
CA HIS A 706 -12.51 13.40 -18.30
C HIS A 706 -11.45 12.36 -18.65
N ILE A 707 -11.35 11.95 -19.92
CA ILE A 707 -10.34 11.00 -20.37
C ILE A 707 -8.93 11.57 -20.12
N LYS A 708 -8.66 12.83 -20.49
CA LYS A 708 -7.41 13.53 -20.16
C LYS A 708 -7.13 13.59 -18.66
N THR A 709 -8.14 13.89 -17.84
CA THR A 709 -8.04 13.89 -16.36
C THR A 709 -7.54 12.55 -15.86
N MET A 710 -8.20 11.46 -16.27
CA MET A 710 -7.87 10.11 -15.85
C MET A 710 -6.51 9.65 -16.39
N MET A 711 -6.11 10.06 -17.59
CA MET A 711 -4.79 9.75 -18.15
C MET A 711 -3.65 10.46 -17.44
N VAL A 712 -3.82 11.72 -17.03
CA VAL A 712 -2.82 12.46 -16.24
C VAL A 712 -2.71 11.91 -14.82
N ALA A 713 -3.84 11.57 -14.18
CA ALA A 713 -3.84 10.87 -12.88
C ALA A 713 -3.17 9.49 -12.98
N SER A 714 -3.43 8.74 -14.07
CA SER A 714 -2.83 7.44 -14.33
C SER A 714 -1.33 7.53 -14.60
N ARG A 715 -0.89 8.50 -15.41
CA ARG A 715 0.52 8.78 -15.69
C ARG A 715 1.27 9.09 -14.41
N THR A 716 0.68 9.90 -13.54
CA THR A 716 1.27 10.25 -12.23
C THR A 716 1.49 9.01 -11.36
N TYR A 717 0.51 8.11 -11.30
CA TYR A 717 0.59 6.85 -10.54
C TYR A 717 1.75 5.97 -11.06
N ALA A 718 1.72 5.64 -12.34
CA ALA A 718 2.72 4.77 -12.95
C ALA A 718 4.14 5.40 -12.94
N TYR A 719 4.25 6.71 -13.18
CA TYR A 719 5.50 7.46 -13.05
C TYR A 719 6.06 7.40 -11.62
N GLN A 720 5.22 7.58 -10.60
CA GLN A 720 5.64 7.55 -9.20
C GLN A 720 6.26 6.20 -8.82
N TYR A 721 5.68 5.08 -9.28
CA TYR A 721 6.25 3.76 -8.99
C TYR A 721 7.43 3.39 -9.89
N LEU A 722 7.48 3.91 -11.11
CA LEU A 722 8.63 3.77 -12.00
C LEU A 722 9.89 4.43 -11.40
N ILE A 723 9.80 5.67 -10.91
CA ILE A 723 10.95 6.35 -10.27
C ILE A 723 11.33 5.78 -8.91
N LYS A 724 10.41 5.07 -8.23
CA LYS A 724 10.66 4.35 -6.96
C LYS A 724 11.24 2.95 -7.17
N GLY A 725 11.35 2.46 -8.40
CA GLY A 725 11.77 1.09 -8.71
C GLY A 725 10.72 0.01 -8.40
N GLY A 726 9.45 0.40 -8.25
CA GLY A 726 8.31 -0.49 -8.07
C GLY A 726 7.51 -0.29 -6.78
N LYS A 727 6.20 -0.60 -6.85
CA LYS A 727 5.29 -0.61 -5.68
C LYS A 727 5.55 -1.79 -4.75
N TYR A 728 5.98 -2.91 -5.31
CA TYR A 728 6.17 -4.18 -4.61
C TYR A 728 7.60 -4.39 -4.08
N GLY A 729 8.43 -3.34 -4.09
CA GLY A 729 9.86 -3.40 -3.73
C GLY A 729 10.74 -3.60 -4.96
N THR A 730 11.99 -3.13 -4.87
CA THR A 730 12.98 -3.10 -5.96
C THR A 730 13.57 -4.48 -6.31
N ASP A 731 13.21 -5.49 -5.53
CA ASP A 731 13.56 -6.90 -5.65
C ASP A 731 12.48 -7.73 -6.38
N GLU A 732 11.34 -7.11 -6.72
CA GLU A 732 10.32 -7.71 -7.59
C GLU A 732 10.66 -7.50 -9.08
N VAL A 733 10.25 -8.44 -9.95
CA VAL A 733 10.60 -8.42 -11.38
C VAL A 733 9.76 -7.43 -12.22
N PHE A 734 8.79 -6.75 -11.61
CA PHE A 734 7.90 -5.74 -12.18
C PHE A 734 7.64 -4.58 -11.21
N HIS A 735 7.33 -3.40 -11.75
CA HIS A 735 7.05 -2.19 -10.97
C HIS A 735 5.61 -2.16 -10.43
N ILE A 736 4.63 -2.53 -11.26
CA ILE A 736 3.19 -2.54 -10.98
C ILE A 736 2.52 -3.73 -11.66
N LYS A 737 1.25 -4.02 -11.35
CA LYS A 737 0.41 -5.06 -11.95
C LYS A 737 -0.63 -4.45 -12.91
N ASN A 738 -1.23 -5.30 -13.75
CA ASN A 738 -2.27 -4.91 -14.71
C ASN A 738 -3.72 -4.95 -14.16
N THR A 739 -3.89 -5.17 -12.85
CA THR A 739 -5.20 -5.35 -12.20
C THR A 739 -5.61 -4.12 -11.38
N SER A 740 -6.84 -4.10 -10.87
CA SER A 740 -7.36 -3.05 -9.98
C SER A 740 -6.66 -2.93 -8.62
N ALA A 741 -5.67 -3.79 -8.32
CA ALA A 741 -4.74 -3.57 -7.21
C ALA A 741 -3.73 -2.43 -7.51
N ASP A 742 -3.58 -2.07 -8.79
CA ASP A 742 -2.84 -0.93 -9.30
C ASP A 742 -3.73 -0.12 -10.25
N GLN A 743 -3.70 -0.46 -11.55
CA GLN A 743 -4.53 0.16 -12.58
C GLN A 743 -4.90 -0.91 -13.60
N LEU A 744 -6.15 -0.90 -14.06
CA LEU A 744 -6.65 -1.83 -15.08
C LEU A 744 -5.93 -1.58 -16.40
N TYR A 745 -4.99 -2.46 -16.75
CA TYR A 745 -4.22 -2.40 -17.99
C TYR A 745 -4.53 -3.62 -18.86
N LYS A 746 -4.92 -3.37 -20.11
CA LYS A 746 -5.46 -4.35 -21.06
C LYS A 746 -4.73 -4.33 -22.41
N GLY A 747 -3.49 -3.86 -22.40
CA GLY A 747 -2.56 -3.99 -23.51
C GLY A 747 -2.95 -3.21 -24.78
N TYR A 748 -2.33 -3.60 -25.88
CA TYR A 748 -2.55 -3.05 -27.21
C TYR A 748 -3.97 -3.34 -27.73
N SER A 749 -4.55 -4.49 -27.35
CA SER A 749 -5.96 -4.80 -27.63
C SER A 749 -6.91 -3.71 -27.12
N ARG A 750 -6.61 -3.04 -25.99
CA ARG A 750 -7.40 -1.91 -25.49
C ARG A 750 -7.16 -0.61 -26.24
N GLU A 751 -5.92 -0.34 -26.66
CA GLU A 751 -5.55 0.84 -27.48
C GLU A 751 -6.35 0.90 -28.78
N ILE A 752 -6.47 -0.24 -29.49
CA ILE A 752 -7.28 -0.35 -30.72
C ILE A 752 -8.77 -0.07 -30.45
N LEU A 753 -9.29 -0.51 -29.30
CA LEU A 753 -10.70 -0.38 -28.92
C LEU A 753 -11.06 0.95 -28.24
N ALA A 754 -10.09 1.84 -28.01
CA ALA A 754 -10.32 3.18 -27.48
C ALA A 754 -9.32 4.20 -28.05
N PRO A 755 -9.46 4.59 -29.32
CA PRO A 755 -8.59 5.58 -29.94
C PRO A 755 -8.63 6.94 -29.22
N THR A 756 -9.74 7.32 -28.58
CA THR A 756 -9.83 8.58 -27.82
C THR A 756 -8.95 8.58 -26.57
N ILE A 757 -8.71 7.40 -25.95
CA ILE A 757 -7.71 7.26 -24.87
C ILE A 757 -6.32 7.57 -25.43
N ALA A 758 -5.91 6.92 -26.52
CA ALA A 758 -4.58 7.13 -27.11
C ALA A 758 -4.35 8.58 -27.56
N GLN A 759 -5.37 9.24 -28.11
CA GLN A 759 -5.35 10.68 -28.42
C GLN A 759 -5.16 11.54 -27.15
N SER A 760 -5.88 11.22 -26.06
CA SER A 760 -5.79 11.95 -24.78
C SER A 760 -4.45 11.75 -24.08
N VAL A 761 -3.86 10.55 -24.18
CA VAL A 761 -2.49 10.27 -23.73
C VAL A 761 -1.51 11.16 -24.48
N ASN A 762 -1.54 11.15 -25.82
CA ASN A 762 -0.67 11.99 -26.65
C ASN A 762 -0.85 13.50 -26.37
N ALA A 763 -2.09 13.96 -26.20
CA ALA A 763 -2.41 15.37 -25.91
C ALA A 763 -1.95 15.83 -24.51
N THR A 764 -1.71 14.90 -23.59
CA THR A 764 -1.21 15.16 -22.22
C THR A 764 0.20 14.59 -22.00
N LYS A 765 0.93 14.27 -23.08
CA LYS A 765 2.21 13.56 -23.03
C LYS A 765 3.21 14.28 -22.13
N GLY A 766 3.71 13.56 -21.13
CA GLY A 766 4.66 14.06 -20.14
C GLY A 766 4.06 14.82 -18.96
N GLU A 767 2.74 15.10 -18.94
CA GLU A 767 2.11 15.85 -17.84
C GLU A 767 1.71 14.97 -16.66
N ILE A 768 2.22 15.30 -15.48
CA ILE A 768 1.88 14.65 -14.20
C ILE A 768 1.40 15.67 -13.17
N ILE A 769 0.79 15.16 -12.10
CA ILE A 769 0.27 15.92 -10.97
C ILE A 769 1.34 15.95 -9.87
N LEU A 770 1.74 17.15 -9.47
CA LEU A 770 2.75 17.40 -8.45
C LEU A 770 2.12 18.10 -7.24
N TYR A 771 2.62 17.79 -6.04
CA TYR A 771 2.38 18.59 -4.85
C TYR A 771 3.72 18.88 -4.20
N GLN A 772 4.05 20.16 -4.00
CA GLN A 772 5.36 20.60 -3.50
C GLN A 772 6.54 20.00 -4.32
N ASN A 773 6.42 20.05 -5.66
CA ASN A 773 7.33 19.47 -6.66
C ASN A 773 7.43 17.93 -6.72
N GLU A 774 6.81 17.19 -5.81
CA GLU A 774 6.83 15.71 -5.80
C GLU A 774 5.58 15.10 -6.48
N PRO A 775 5.70 13.97 -7.22
CA PRO A 775 4.55 13.26 -7.77
C PRO A 775 3.59 12.78 -6.68
N ILE A 776 2.32 13.18 -6.77
CA ILE A 776 1.32 12.83 -5.76
C ILE A 776 0.97 11.34 -5.75
N VAL A 777 0.36 10.89 -4.65
CA VAL A 777 -0.49 9.69 -4.66
C VAL A 777 -1.81 10.08 -5.32
N SER A 778 -1.91 9.89 -6.64
CA SER A 778 -3.06 10.27 -7.48
C SER A 778 -4.25 9.32 -7.30
N ALA A 779 -4.81 9.30 -6.10
CA ALA A 779 -5.95 8.49 -5.70
C ALA A 779 -7.22 8.82 -6.50
N TYR A 780 -7.80 7.85 -7.21
CA TYR A 780 -9.08 8.01 -7.90
C TYR A 780 -10.00 6.80 -7.72
N SER A 781 -11.31 7.00 -7.72
CA SER A 781 -12.29 5.90 -7.76
C SER A 781 -13.57 6.30 -8.50
N SER A 782 -14.52 5.38 -8.67
CA SER A 782 -15.75 5.62 -9.43
C SER A 782 -16.57 6.82 -8.95
N GLY A 783 -16.57 7.09 -7.65
CA GLY A 783 -17.44 8.07 -6.98
C GLY A 783 -18.74 7.43 -6.52
N ALA A 784 -19.46 8.09 -5.62
CA ALA A 784 -20.79 7.67 -5.15
C ALA A 784 -21.64 8.88 -4.71
N SER A 785 -22.95 8.72 -4.65
CA SER A 785 -23.88 9.81 -4.30
C SER A 785 -23.59 10.49 -2.94
N GLU A 786 -22.96 9.78 -2.00
CA GLU A 786 -22.45 10.33 -0.73
C GLU A 786 -21.55 11.58 -0.93
N ILE A 787 -20.80 11.66 -2.04
CA ILE A 787 -19.87 12.77 -2.33
C ILE A 787 -20.60 14.09 -2.59
N LEU A 788 -21.85 14.08 -3.09
CA LEU A 788 -22.63 15.31 -3.29
C LEU A 788 -22.83 16.09 -1.98
N GLU A 789 -23.13 15.36 -0.90
CA GLU A 789 -23.48 15.96 0.39
C GLU A 789 -22.27 16.10 1.32
N LYS A 790 -21.41 15.07 1.38
CA LYS A 790 -20.31 14.98 2.35
C LYS A 790 -18.94 15.30 1.76
N GLY A 791 -18.81 15.27 0.43
CA GLY A 791 -17.53 15.36 -0.26
C GLY A 791 -16.72 14.06 -0.24
N THR A 792 -15.55 14.11 -0.86
CA THR A 792 -14.59 13.00 -0.94
C THR A 792 -14.07 12.62 0.44
N ARG A 793 -13.63 11.37 0.61
CA ARG A 793 -13.11 10.88 1.89
C ARG A 793 -11.67 11.32 2.12
N ALA A 794 -11.31 11.60 3.37
CA ALA A 794 -9.94 11.86 3.75
C ALA A 794 -9.10 10.58 3.66
N GLY A 795 -7.89 10.66 3.09
CA GLY A 795 -6.99 9.52 2.97
C GLY A 795 -6.65 8.86 4.32
N CYS A 796 -6.60 9.64 5.40
CA CYS A 796 -6.35 9.12 6.75
C CYS A 796 -7.54 8.40 7.38
N SER A 797 -8.78 8.72 6.97
CA SER A 797 -9.97 7.99 7.42
C SER A 797 -10.18 6.66 6.69
N VAL A 798 -9.50 6.45 5.55
CA VAL A 798 -9.69 5.26 4.70
C VAL A 798 -8.47 4.33 4.69
N TRP A 799 -7.26 4.86 4.84
CA TRP A 799 -6.02 4.09 4.72
C TRP A 799 -5.18 4.05 6.01
N SER A 800 -4.61 5.19 6.43
CA SER A 800 -3.99 5.32 7.76
C SER A 800 -3.67 6.77 8.12
N ALA A 801 -3.51 7.05 9.42
CA ALA A 801 -3.22 8.38 9.97
C ALA A 801 -2.07 9.14 9.26
N LYS A 802 -1.09 8.45 8.65
CA LYS A 802 -0.01 9.08 7.88
C LYS A 802 -0.51 10.03 6.78
N PHE A 803 -1.71 9.78 6.23
CA PHE A 803 -2.29 10.61 5.17
C PHE A 803 -2.96 11.90 5.68
N CYS A 804 -3.01 12.12 7.00
CA CYS A 804 -3.33 13.42 7.60
C CYS A 804 -2.07 14.29 7.76
N GLU A 805 -0.87 13.71 7.67
CA GLU A 805 0.40 14.40 7.83
C GLU A 805 0.97 14.90 6.49
N PRO A 806 1.84 15.92 6.49
CA PRO A 806 2.59 16.31 5.29
C PRO A 806 3.37 15.12 4.69
N PRO A 807 3.43 14.99 3.35
CA PRO A 807 2.96 15.92 2.33
C PRO A 807 1.51 15.68 1.85
N TYR A 808 0.71 14.85 2.51
CA TYR A 808 -0.55 14.30 1.94
C TYR A 808 -1.78 15.21 2.00
N ALA A 809 -1.61 16.51 2.26
CA ALA A 809 -2.72 17.46 2.46
C ALA A 809 -3.69 17.55 1.27
N TYR A 810 -3.25 17.24 0.05
CA TYR A 810 -4.09 17.14 -1.15
C TYR A 810 -5.10 15.97 -1.12
N LEU A 811 -5.05 15.09 -0.11
CA LEU A 811 -6.01 14.01 0.16
C LEU A 811 -6.81 14.24 1.47
N SER A 812 -6.98 15.49 1.90
CA SER A 812 -7.77 15.83 3.10
C SER A 812 -9.25 15.44 3.04
N GLY A 813 -9.77 15.14 1.85
CA GLY A 813 -11.20 14.92 1.63
C GLY A 813 -12.01 16.23 1.66
N GLY A 814 -13.34 16.10 1.68
CA GLY A 814 -14.31 17.20 1.73
C GLY A 814 -14.65 17.82 0.37
N VAL A 815 -14.02 17.39 -0.73
CA VAL A 815 -14.29 17.93 -2.07
C VAL A 815 -15.60 17.35 -2.61
N LYS A 816 -16.58 18.21 -2.91
CA LYS A 816 -17.89 17.80 -3.41
C LYS A 816 -17.91 17.65 -4.93
N ASP A 817 -18.70 16.68 -5.39
CA ASP A 817 -19.02 16.49 -6.80
C ASP A 817 -20.10 17.51 -7.23
N PRO A 818 -20.12 17.97 -8.49
CA PRO A 818 -21.12 18.93 -8.95
C PRO A 818 -22.54 18.35 -8.94
N ALA A 819 -23.53 19.21 -8.77
CA ALA A 819 -24.94 18.83 -8.84
C ALA A 819 -25.29 18.15 -10.18
N GLY A 820 -26.19 17.17 -10.14
CA GLY A 820 -26.57 16.37 -11.31
C GLY A 820 -25.61 15.24 -11.67
N THR A 821 -24.48 15.07 -10.97
CA THR A 821 -23.57 13.93 -11.15
C THR A 821 -24.32 12.60 -11.03
N GLN A 822 -24.15 11.73 -12.03
CA GLN A 822 -24.75 10.40 -12.09
C GLN A 822 -23.78 9.35 -11.56
N TYR A 823 -24.25 8.47 -10.68
CA TYR A 823 -23.43 7.44 -10.04
C TYR A 823 -23.96 6.04 -10.33
N THR A 824 -23.05 5.07 -10.39
CA THR A 824 -23.37 3.64 -10.44
C THR A 824 -23.33 2.96 -9.07
N GLN A 825 -22.94 3.71 -8.03
CA GLN A 825 -22.72 3.25 -6.65
C GLN A 825 -23.40 4.22 -5.68
N PRO A 826 -24.22 3.76 -4.71
CA PRO A 826 -24.93 4.65 -3.78
C PRO A 826 -24.03 5.20 -2.65
N SER A 827 -22.97 4.47 -2.29
CA SER A 827 -22.07 4.78 -1.17
C SER A 827 -20.59 4.51 -1.51
N CYS A 828 -19.70 5.10 -0.73
CA CYS A 828 -18.26 4.90 -0.83
C CYS A 828 -17.81 3.70 0.02
N GLY A 829 -16.93 2.84 -0.53
CA GLY A 829 -16.47 1.62 0.12
C GLY A 829 -15.64 0.71 -0.80
N GLY A 830 -14.77 -0.11 -0.21
CA GLY A 830 -13.90 -1.05 -0.94
C GLY A 830 -13.05 -0.35 -2.00
N ALA A 831 -13.03 -0.90 -3.21
CA ALA A 831 -12.36 -0.29 -4.37
C ALA A 831 -12.95 1.09 -4.77
N ASN A 832 -14.19 1.40 -4.39
CA ASN A 832 -14.75 2.75 -4.55
C ASN A 832 -14.44 3.62 -3.31
N HIS A 833 -13.15 3.82 -3.04
CA HIS A 833 -12.67 4.44 -1.80
C HIS A 833 -13.06 5.91 -1.61
N CYS A 834 -13.38 6.62 -2.70
CA CYS A 834 -13.74 8.04 -2.72
C CYS A 834 -12.72 9.02 -2.12
N VAL A 835 -11.51 8.56 -1.79
CA VAL A 835 -10.33 9.42 -1.55
C VAL A 835 -9.83 9.99 -2.87
N GLY A 836 -9.53 11.29 -2.89
CA GLY A 836 -9.02 11.99 -4.07
C GLY A 836 -10.10 12.24 -5.12
N LEU A 837 -9.88 11.78 -6.36
CA LEU A 837 -10.71 12.10 -7.51
C LEU A 837 -11.90 11.16 -7.71
N SER A 838 -13.09 11.75 -7.87
CA SER A 838 -14.31 11.05 -8.30
C SER A 838 -14.39 11.00 -9.83
N ALA A 839 -14.41 9.79 -10.41
CA ALA A 839 -14.57 9.63 -11.86
C ALA A 839 -15.97 10.06 -12.35
N ALA A 840 -17.02 9.83 -11.56
CA ALA A 840 -18.37 10.30 -11.84
C ALA A 840 -18.44 11.83 -11.87
N GLY A 841 -17.95 12.51 -10.83
CA GLY A 841 -17.93 13.96 -10.77
C GLY A 841 -17.01 14.58 -11.81
N SER A 842 -15.85 13.98 -12.08
CA SER A 842 -14.97 14.37 -13.20
C SER A 842 -15.68 14.32 -14.56
N ARG A 843 -16.48 13.28 -14.85
CA ARG A 843 -17.33 13.24 -16.05
C ARG A 843 -18.36 14.36 -16.09
N GLN A 844 -18.99 14.66 -14.96
CA GLN A 844 -19.98 15.75 -14.89
C GLN A 844 -19.33 17.12 -15.08
N MET A 845 -18.18 17.39 -14.44
CA MET A 845 -17.43 18.63 -14.65
C MET A 845 -16.99 18.80 -16.11
N ALA A 846 -16.51 17.73 -16.75
CA ALA A 846 -16.13 17.75 -18.17
C ALA A 846 -17.34 18.04 -19.08
N ARG A 847 -18.53 17.46 -18.79
CA ARG A 847 -19.79 17.79 -19.48
C ARG A 847 -20.23 19.24 -19.27
N SER A 848 -19.90 19.83 -18.11
CA SER A 848 -20.08 21.25 -17.82
C SER A 848 -18.97 22.16 -18.37
N GLY A 849 -18.12 21.64 -19.27
CA GLY A 849 -17.11 22.43 -19.98
C GLY A 849 -15.80 22.67 -19.21
N LYS A 850 -15.57 22.00 -18.08
CA LYS A 850 -14.31 22.10 -17.33
C LYS A 850 -13.18 21.34 -18.01
N THR A 851 -12.01 21.98 -18.07
CA THR A 851 -10.77 21.39 -18.58
C THR A 851 -10.19 20.38 -17.58
N TYR A 852 -9.39 19.43 -18.06
CA TYR A 852 -8.75 18.44 -17.17
C TYR A 852 -7.90 19.07 -16.06
N LYS A 853 -7.26 20.23 -16.29
CA LYS A 853 -6.48 20.92 -15.26
C LYS A 853 -7.35 21.55 -14.17
N GLU A 854 -8.51 22.08 -14.53
CA GLU A 854 -9.51 22.53 -13.54
C GLU A 854 -10.07 21.36 -12.73
N ILE A 855 -10.36 20.23 -13.38
CA ILE A 855 -10.89 19.03 -12.70
C ILE A 855 -9.86 18.45 -11.74
N LEU A 856 -8.59 18.35 -12.14
CA LEU A 856 -7.51 17.87 -11.27
C LEU A 856 -7.28 18.79 -10.07
N THR A 857 -7.28 20.11 -10.28
CA THR A 857 -7.12 21.10 -9.21
C THR A 857 -8.31 21.14 -8.26
N HIS A 858 -9.51 20.79 -8.72
CA HIS A 858 -10.71 20.65 -7.87
C HIS A 858 -10.57 19.48 -6.89
N TYR A 859 -10.14 18.30 -7.35
CA TYR A 859 -10.05 17.09 -6.52
C TYR A 859 -8.79 16.97 -5.67
N TYR A 860 -7.67 17.52 -6.10
CA TYR A 860 -6.41 17.48 -5.37
C TYR A 860 -5.97 18.90 -5.01
N LEU A 861 -6.19 19.31 -3.76
CA LEU A 861 -5.97 20.70 -3.35
C LEU A 861 -4.48 21.08 -3.35
N GLY A 862 -4.16 22.21 -3.99
CA GLY A 862 -2.81 22.78 -4.02
C GLY A 862 -1.80 22.07 -4.93
N ILE A 863 -2.27 21.32 -5.93
CA ILE A 863 -1.40 20.66 -6.92
C ILE A 863 -0.94 21.58 -8.05
N GLU A 864 0.07 21.14 -8.79
CA GLU A 864 0.49 21.66 -10.10
C GLU A 864 0.37 20.53 -11.14
N VAL A 865 -0.15 20.81 -12.34
CA VAL A 865 -0.10 19.88 -13.49
C VAL A 865 1.00 20.34 -14.44
N ARG A 866 2.15 19.65 -14.40
CA ARG A 866 3.38 20.05 -15.12
C ARG A 866 3.88 18.95 -16.04
N LYS A 867 4.36 19.36 -17.23
CA LYS A 867 5.11 18.49 -18.14
C LYS A 867 6.53 18.27 -17.60
N VAL A 868 6.90 17.01 -17.37
CA VAL A 868 8.17 16.61 -16.74
C VAL A 868 9.10 15.82 -17.67
N TYR A 869 8.66 15.44 -18.88
CA TYR A 869 9.43 14.78 -19.93
C TYR A 869 8.82 14.98 -21.33
#